data_AF-A0A959LN11-F1
#
_entry.id   AF-A0A959LN11-F1
#
_cell.length_a   1.000
_cell.length_b   1.000
_cell.length_c   1.000
_cell.angle_alpha   90.00
_cell.angle_beta   90.00
_cell.angle_gamma   90.00
#
_symmetry.space_group_name_H-M   'P 1'
#
loop_
_entity.id
_entity.type
_entity.pdbx_description
1 polymer ?
#
loop_
_entity_poly.entity_id
_entity_poly.type
_entity_poly.pdbx_seq_one_letter_code
_entity_poly.pdbx_strand_id
1 'polypeptide(L)'
;MKKRYLLMSLFALFSMMLTANKASASHAAGAEIIYVHISDSTYQYFFKFYRDCTGIPEPSSVQLCFYNTCTNQSFNINMNKWTGTLPPDNRPNGSSVSAGCSQYSNKCDNSSSNVPGYREWWYSCIATLPLKCNYWKFGVSISARNNQTNIIPGNLYVETAFNSSFTWVNSSPYYSVKPIPYVCLNQAYTYNNGALDADGDSLWSQMINPLGAGSCVGTPSNASLVTLTPPINFTNNPLQRNNSFSLNGANGQMAFTATLQGAATLTMKTREFRKNGNNFSEIGSIMRDIQVQVLPCSTIAPTLDTVSINDSGVFSNGFVYGCVGQNLNFCFVIKSTDTGAVLLAEDNLLTAIPGAALTYTNLKTDSVRGCFSWTPTINDVGKHSFLVIIKDSTCKPPGILLQYAKTVDLQIWGPVEASPDTSICYGEPAFLGVTGGANYQWTVLSGTDPSLSNPNIPNPVATPKVTTTYLATSTINPYCPTFNKDTVVITVLNGPTMSGQPDDTTCPGVTLPLDLGIVKSPGVTYNVKWTPATGLSSATSDKPDAKLKTTTQYTVEVGSSDNRCKTLDTVLIDVLTGLTLDNHDTQICVGQSVDVLGKMDARYNIVWNSKTDGAATYNPSNDIVTTITPGDTGNHTYVITGDYYKCKNVPLGAPNGDTSAEFVINVQPNPTVSVDDDASMCYGDTMQLTAVVSPDSYHDYIYSWAPGEALDFTDRTNPIFSAITEGTTTLKFIAKTPAGCSDSDEVSLNVFSATFLFLPNDTAICPGDTISIDMNVASGTKFYWLPDFNISSVSSMQPRIWPVADQQYSVYGVDSLGCLDTAHISITVRPRAVIDMPDSITIYPGESYQMDPGGNCLYYTWFPPLGLNNADISNPSVSPKVNTRYIVHGRTEAGCMVTDSLDVIVNNDSYLTMPNAFTPGKRTNGTLKIVRRGIADLKSFAVYNRWGAKVFETKDINEGWDGTYNGEIQPMGVYLYTIEAVTPSGQTFRKQGNVTLIR
;
A
#
# COMPACT_ATOMS: atom_id res chain seq x y z
N MET A 1 -9.82 -72.00 60.19
CA MET A 1 -10.19 -70.64 59.75
C MET A 1 -9.24 -69.96 58.73
N LYS A 2 -8.06 -70.51 58.39
CA LYS A 2 -7.04 -69.77 57.58
C LYS A 2 -7.21 -69.72 56.04
N LYS A 3 -7.94 -70.65 55.38
CA LYS A 3 -8.01 -70.69 53.89
C LYS A 3 -8.94 -69.65 53.23
N ARG A 4 -9.99 -69.14 53.89
CA ARG A 4 -10.91 -68.15 53.28
C ARG A 4 -10.28 -66.76 53.10
N TYR A 5 -9.51 -66.30 54.08
CA TYR A 5 -8.87 -64.98 54.02
C TYR A 5 -7.87 -64.84 52.88
N LEU A 6 -7.13 -65.92 52.53
CA LEU A 6 -6.14 -65.87 51.46
C LEU A 6 -6.79 -65.72 50.06
N LEU A 7 -7.93 -66.38 49.80
CA LEU A 7 -8.65 -66.16 48.54
C LEU A 7 -9.29 -64.76 48.49
N MET A 8 -9.82 -64.25 49.60
CA MET A 8 -10.37 -62.89 49.65
C MET A 8 -9.30 -61.81 49.44
N SER A 9 -8.10 -61.96 50.00
CA SER A 9 -7.02 -61.00 49.76
C SER A 9 -6.45 -61.07 48.34
N LEU A 10 -6.33 -62.27 47.74
CA LEU A 10 -5.97 -62.40 46.32
C LEU A 10 -7.03 -61.80 45.39
N PHE A 11 -8.32 -62.00 45.66
CA PHE A 11 -9.40 -61.41 44.85
C PHE A 11 -9.45 -59.88 45.01
N ALA A 12 -9.17 -59.35 46.21
CA ALA A 12 -9.04 -57.90 46.44
C ALA A 12 -7.84 -57.29 45.69
N LEU A 13 -6.66 -57.92 45.74
CA LEU A 13 -5.49 -57.46 44.97
C LEU A 13 -5.75 -57.50 43.46
N PHE A 14 -6.36 -58.58 42.96
CA PHE A 14 -6.67 -58.70 41.53
C PHE A 14 -7.74 -57.69 41.08
N SER A 15 -8.72 -57.39 41.93
CA SER A 15 -9.70 -56.33 41.70
C SER A 15 -9.09 -54.93 41.70
N MET A 16 -8.05 -54.67 42.50
CA MET A 16 -7.33 -53.39 42.50
C MET A 16 -6.41 -53.21 41.30
N MET A 17 -5.95 -54.29 40.66
CA MET A 17 -5.16 -54.22 39.42
C MET A 17 -6.00 -54.05 38.13
N LEU A 18 -7.33 -54.08 38.24
CA LEU A 18 -8.24 -53.86 37.10
C LEU A 18 -8.78 -52.43 36.99
N THR A 19 -8.48 -51.53 37.93
CA THR A 19 -8.68 -50.08 37.72
C THR A 19 -7.58 -49.52 36.85
N ALA A 20 -7.71 -49.74 35.55
CA ALA A 20 -6.91 -49.10 34.51
C ALA A 20 -7.17 -47.59 34.50
N ASN A 21 -6.50 -46.85 35.39
CA ASN A 21 -6.38 -45.40 35.33
C ASN A 21 -5.81 -45.06 33.95
N LYS A 22 -6.68 -44.60 33.04
CA LYS A 22 -6.25 -44.07 31.75
C LYS A 22 -5.38 -42.85 32.04
N ALA A 23 -4.06 -43.03 31.92
CA ALA A 23 -3.11 -41.95 31.84
C ALA A 23 -3.42 -41.18 30.54
N SER A 24 -4.36 -40.23 30.63
CA SER A 24 -4.67 -39.34 29.53
C SER A 24 -3.49 -38.41 29.37
N ALA A 25 -2.58 -38.80 28.48
CA ALA A 25 -1.56 -37.91 27.98
C ALA A 25 -2.20 -36.62 27.45
N SER A 26 -1.41 -35.56 27.40
CA SER A 26 -1.77 -34.29 26.78
C SER A 26 -0.68 -33.95 25.78
N HIS A 27 -1.09 -33.55 24.57
CA HIS A 27 -0.18 -32.99 23.57
C HIS A 27 -0.91 -32.15 22.52
N ALA A 28 -2.20 -32.38 22.26
CA ALA A 28 -2.98 -31.61 21.30
C ALA A 28 -3.46 -30.29 21.92
N ALA A 29 -2.77 -29.20 21.58
CA ALA A 29 -3.15 -27.84 21.91
C ALA A 29 -4.15 -27.26 20.90
N GLY A 30 -4.14 -27.70 19.64
CA GLY A 30 -5.11 -27.25 18.64
C GLY A 30 -4.94 -27.89 17.27
N ALA A 31 -5.86 -27.59 16.35
CA ALA A 31 -5.72 -27.92 14.92
C ALA A 31 -6.64 -27.08 14.01
N GLU A 32 -6.40 -27.19 12.70
CA GLU A 32 -7.30 -26.76 11.62
C GLU A 32 -7.11 -27.63 10.36
N ILE A 33 -8.09 -27.61 9.45
CA ILE A 33 -7.99 -28.23 8.12
C ILE A 33 -8.33 -27.18 7.06
N ILE A 34 -7.53 -27.12 6.00
CA ILE A 34 -7.79 -26.35 4.77
C ILE A 34 -7.67 -27.28 3.55
N TYR A 35 -8.28 -26.90 2.43
CA TYR A 35 -8.09 -27.54 1.12
C TYR A 35 -7.78 -26.50 0.05
N VAL A 36 -6.97 -26.88 -0.93
CA VAL A 36 -6.61 -26.05 -2.09
C VAL A 36 -6.98 -26.81 -3.34
N HIS A 37 -7.64 -26.15 -4.29
CA HIS A 37 -7.96 -26.76 -5.59
C HIS A 37 -6.67 -27.02 -6.39
N ILE A 38 -6.62 -28.12 -7.13
CA ILE A 38 -5.53 -28.40 -8.08
C ILE A 38 -6.11 -28.36 -9.50
N SER A 39 -6.98 -29.30 -9.84
CA SER A 39 -7.63 -29.41 -11.14
C SER A 39 -8.82 -30.38 -11.06
N ASP A 40 -9.80 -30.24 -11.96
CA ASP A 40 -11.07 -30.99 -11.93
C ASP A 40 -11.67 -31.08 -10.51
N SER A 41 -11.97 -32.28 -10.01
CA SER A 41 -12.44 -32.53 -8.64
C SER A 41 -11.31 -32.93 -7.68
N THR A 42 -10.05 -32.57 -7.97
CA THR A 42 -8.87 -32.93 -7.18
C THR A 42 -8.36 -31.75 -6.37
N TYR A 43 -8.08 -32.00 -5.08
CA TYR A 43 -7.66 -30.99 -4.10
C TYR A 43 -6.48 -31.50 -3.28
N GLN A 44 -5.61 -30.59 -2.86
CA GLN A 44 -4.62 -30.84 -1.80
C GLN A 44 -5.22 -30.44 -0.45
N TYR A 45 -5.30 -31.39 0.47
CA TYR A 45 -5.77 -31.17 1.84
C TYR A 45 -4.57 -31.00 2.77
N PHE A 46 -4.63 -29.98 3.63
CA PHE A 46 -3.64 -29.77 4.69
C PHE A 46 -4.32 -29.78 6.07
N PHE A 47 -3.77 -30.57 6.98
CA PHE A 47 -4.10 -30.56 8.40
C PHE A 47 -2.94 -29.93 9.16
N LYS A 48 -3.20 -28.81 9.85
CA LYS A 48 -2.22 -28.15 10.72
C LYS A 48 -2.51 -28.55 12.16
N PHE A 49 -1.49 -29.01 12.86
CA PHE A 49 -1.56 -29.52 14.22
C PHE A 49 -0.69 -28.69 15.15
N TYR A 50 -1.28 -28.20 16.24
CA TYR A 50 -0.61 -27.42 17.27
C TYR A 50 -0.31 -28.32 18.46
N ARG A 51 0.97 -28.68 18.64
CA ARG A 51 1.45 -29.62 19.66
C ARG A 51 2.09 -28.89 20.85
N ASP A 52 1.71 -29.26 22.07
CA ASP A 52 2.44 -28.91 23.30
C ASP A 52 3.87 -29.45 23.27
N CYS A 53 4.86 -28.56 23.40
CA CYS A 53 6.27 -28.91 23.35
C CYS A 53 6.68 -29.95 24.41
N THR A 54 6.04 -29.94 25.58
CA THR A 54 6.23 -30.90 26.67
C THR A 54 5.29 -32.11 26.66
N GLY A 55 4.39 -32.22 25.67
CA GLY A 55 3.50 -33.36 25.50
C GLY A 55 4.15 -34.59 24.84
N ILE A 56 3.37 -35.65 24.59
CA ILE A 56 3.79 -36.77 23.73
C ILE A 56 4.18 -36.25 22.32
N PRO A 57 5.18 -36.84 21.62
CA PRO A 57 5.49 -36.52 20.23
C PRO A 57 4.27 -36.57 19.28
N GLU A 58 4.31 -35.76 18.24
CA GLU A 58 3.27 -35.71 17.22
C GLU A 58 3.15 -37.04 16.43
N PRO A 59 1.96 -37.33 15.85
CA PRO A 59 1.78 -38.50 15.00
C PRO A 59 2.74 -38.55 13.80
N SER A 60 3.14 -39.74 13.37
CA SER A 60 3.89 -39.92 12.10
C SER A 60 3.02 -39.63 10.87
N SER A 61 1.71 -39.87 10.98
CA SER A 61 0.67 -39.53 9.99
C SER A 61 -0.69 -39.45 10.68
N VAL A 62 -1.68 -38.87 10.02
CA VAL A 62 -3.07 -38.76 10.51
C VAL A 62 -4.06 -39.25 9.45
N GLN A 63 -5.26 -39.66 9.86
CA GLN A 63 -6.32 -40.08 8.94
C GLN A 63 -7.29 -38.91 8.70
N LEU A 64 -7.41 -38.48 7.44
CA LEU A 64 -8.45 -37.56 7.00
C LEU A 64 -9.66 -38.38 6.53
N CYS A 65 -10.79 -38.23 7.21
CA CYS A 65 -12.04 -38.83 6.74
C CYS A 65 -12.82 -37.89 5.84
N PHE A 66 -13.35 -38.46 4.75
CA PHE A 66 -14.25 -37.86 3.79
C PHE A 66 -15.66 -38.44 4.00
N TYR A 67 -16.69 -37.60 3.99
CA TYR A 67 -18.11 -38.01 4.00
C TYR A 67 -18.95 -37.05 3.17
N ASN A 68 -19.99 -37.56 2.50
CA ASN A 68 -21.00 -36.73 1.84
C ASN A 68 -22.43 -37.21 2.13
N THR A 69 -23.40 -36.29 2.14
CA THR A 69 -24.82 -36.60 2.41
C THR A 69 -25.59 -37.10 1.19
N CYS A 70 -25.10 -36.86 -0.03
CA CYS A 70 -25.79 -37.22 -1.28
C CYS A 70 -25.85 -38.74 -1.52
N THR A 71 -24.79 -39.46 -1.17
CA THR A 71 -24.72 -40.93 -1.26
C THR A 71 -24.48 -41.62 0.09
N ASN A 72 -24.29 -40.85 1.16
CA ASN A 72 -23.85 -41.35 2.48
C ASN A 72 -22.52 -42.13 2.45
N GLN A 73 -21.74 -41.99 1.37
CA GLN A 73 -20.42 -42.60 1.22
C GLN A 73 -19.42 -41.92 2.16
N SER A 74 -18.56 -42.73 2.80
CA SER A 74 -17.38 -42.25 3.51
C SER A 74 -16.14 -43.08 3.20
N PHE A 75 -14.97 -42.45 3.23
CA PHE A 75 -13.66 -43.10 3.10
C PHE A 75 -12.59 -42.33 3.87
N ASN A 76 -11.42 -42.93 4.08
CA ASN A 76 -10.29 -42.27 4.76
C ASN A 76 -9.05 -42.27 3.87
N ILE A 77 -8.22 -41.24 4.00
CA ILE A 77 -6.90 -41.14 3.35
C ILE A 77 -5.85 -40.81 4.42
N ASN A 78 -4.68 -41.45 4.34
CA ASN A 78 -3.56 -41.17 5.22
C ASN A 78 -2.85 -39.87 4.80
N MET A 79 -2.82 -38.87 5.68
CA MET A 79 -2.00 -37.67 5.51
C MET A 79 -0.64 -37.92 6.14
N ASN A 80 0.41 -37.93 5.32
CA ASN A 80 1.79 -37.99 5.81
C ASN A 80 2.21 -36.59 6.29
N LYS A 81 3.25 -36.50 7.14
CA LYS A 81 3.86 -35.20 7.47
C LYS A 81 4.28 -34.48 6.19
N TRP A 82 3.99 -33.19 6.10
CA TRP A 82 4.40 -32.33 5.00
C TRP A 82 5.92 -32.25 4.92
N THR A 83 6.48 -32.47 3.74
CA THR A 83 7.93 -32.47 3.49
C THR A 83 8.47 -31.12 3.02
N GLY A 84 7.58 -30.20 2.63
CA GLY A 84 7.93 -28.82 2.35
C GLY A 84 8.04 -27.98 3.62
N THR A 85 8.37 -26.71 3.40
CA THR A 85 8.32 -25.64 4.41
C THR A 85 6.87 -25.22 4.71
N LEU A 86 6.63 -24.53 5.84
CA LEU A 86 5.28 -24.17 6.30
C LEU A 86 4.82 -22.80 5.76
N PRO A 87 3.76 -22.70 4.94
CA PRO A 87 3.25 -21.40 4.48
C PRO A 87 2.58 -20.55 5.58
N PRO A 88 2.53 -19.21 5.43
CA PRO A 88 3.16 -18.42 4.37
C PRO A 88 4.65 -18.11 4.64
N ASP A 89 5.14 -18.46 5.83
CA ASP A 89 6.39 -18.05 6.46
C ASP A 89 7.60 -18.97 6.20
N ASN A 90 7.41 -20.01 5.38
CA ASN A 90 8.38 -21.00 4.88
C ASN A 90 9.44 -21.55 5.87
N ARG A 91 9.16 -21.48 7.17
CA ARG A 91 9.92 -22.17 8.23
C ARG A 91 9.82 -23.71 8.15
N PRO A 92 10.72 -24.46 8.81
CA PRO A 92 10.66 -25.92 8.89
C PRO A 92 9.37 -26.48 9.52
N ASN A 93 8.95 -27.66 9.09
CA ASN A 93 7.82 -28.39 9.70
C ASN A 93 8.17 -28.79 11.15
N GLY A 94 7.31 -28.46 12.12
CA GLY A 94 7.57 -28.63 13.55
C GLY A 94 8.20 -27.43 14.26
N SER A 95 8.29 -26.26 13.62
CA SER A 95 8.74 -25.00 14.23
C SER A 95 7.79 -24.48 15.32
N SER A 96 8.33 -23.69 16.27
CA SER A 96 7.55 -23.04 17.34
C SER A 96 6.56 -22.00 16.78
N VAL A 97 5.35 -21.93 17.33
CA VAL A 97 4.37 -20.84 17.13
C VAL A 97 4.15 -20.00 18.39
N SER A 98 4.86 -20.30 19.46
CA SER A 98 4.71 -19.61 20.74
C SER A 98 5.26 -18.18 20.68
N ALA A 99 4.36 -17.21 20.46
CA ALA A 99 4.63 -15.78 20.53
C ALA A 99 5.10 -15.37 21.94
N GLY A 100 6.42 -15.33 22.11
CA GLY A 100 7.11 -14.93 23.33
C GLY A 100 8.42 -14.24 22.97
N CYS A 101 8.92 -13.45 23.91
CA CYS A 101 10.14 -12.67 23.74
C CYS A 101 11.38 -13.58 23.71
N SER A 102 12.30 -13.33 22.78
CA SER A 102 13.52 -14.12 22.61
C SER A 102 14.41 -14.21 23.87
N GLN A 103 14.33 -13.21 24.74
CA GLN A 103 14.99 -13.17 26.06
C GLN A 103 14.33 -14.03 27.16
N TYR A 104 13.11 -14.57 26.94
CA TYR A 104 12.43 -15.48 27.88
C TYR A 104 12.15 -16.82 27.21
N SER A 105 12.94 -17.84 27.54
CA SER A 105 12.72 -19.20 27.05
C SER A 105 11.30 -19.68 27.40
N ASN A 106 10.55 -20.15 26.41
CA ASN A 106 9.28 -20.85 26.59
C ASN A 106 9.52 -22.37 26.65
N LYS A 107 8.47 -23.17 26.91
CA LYS A 107 8.59 -24.64 27.03
C LYS A 107 9.07 -25.39 25.78
N CYS A 108 9.18 -24.75 24.62
CA CYS A 108 9.82 -25.32 23.43
C CYS A 108 11.34 -25.23 23.41
N ASP A 109 11.91 -24.33 24.22
CA ASP A 109 13.33 -24.00 24.27
C ASP A 109 13.93 -24.46 25.62
N ASN A 110 13.15 -24.35 26.71
CA ASN A 110 13.50 -24.84 28.04
C ASN A 110 12.26 -25.46 28.71
N SER A 111 12.27 -26.78 28.92
CA SER A 111 11.16 -27.52 29.54
C SER A 111 10.82 -27.07 30.96
N SER A 112 11.76 -26.43 31.67
CA SER A 112 11.58 -25.87 33.01
C SER A 112 10.93 -24.49 33.01
N SER A 113 10.60 -23.92 31.84
CA SER A 113 9.91 -22.63 31.76
C SER A 113 8.48 -22.68 32.30
N ASN A 114 8.07 -21.57 32.93
CA ASN A 114 6.70 -21.34 33.36
C ASN A 114 5.79 -20.86 32.21
N VAL A 115 6.35 -20.41 31.08
CA VAL A 115 5.61 -20.07 29.86
C VAL A 115 5.41 -21.36 29.05
N PRO A 116 4.16 -21.79 28.74
CA PRO A 116 3.87 -22.95 27.90
C PRO A 116 4.50 -22.83 26.50
N GLY A 117 4.44 -23.88 25.67
CA GLY A 117 5.14 -23.88 24.38
C GLY A 117 4.42 -24.73 23.33
N TYR A 118 4.24 -24.20 22.12
CA TYR A 118 3.54 -24.87 21.02
C TYR A 118 4.38 -24.92 19.73
N ARG A 119 4.35 -26.07 19.04
CA ARG A 119 4.91 -26.26 17.68
C ARG A 119 3.81 -26.54 16.65
N GLU A 120 3.94 -25.98 15.45
CA GLU A 120 3.04 -26.22 14.31
C GLU A 120 3.59 -27.36 13.44
N TRP A 121 2.78 -28.39 13.23
CA TRP A 121 3.07 -29.52 12.35
C TRP A 121 2.04 -29.60 11.23
N TRP A 122 2.49 -29.60 9.98
CA TRP A 122 1.60 -29.78 8.82
C TRP A 122 1.64 -31.23 8.34
N TYR A 123 0.48 -31.73 7.92
CA TYR A 123 0.27 -33.02 7.25
C TYR A 123 -0.52 -32.78 5.96
N SER A 124 -0.27 -33.57 4.92
CA SER A 124 -0.89 -33.39 3.60
C SER A 124 -1.34 -34.70 2.95
N CYS A 125 -2.42 -34.63 2.17
CA CYS A 125 -2.71 -35.60 1.11
C CYS A 125 -3.34 -34.90 -0.10
N ILE A 126 -3.30 -35.56 -1.26
CA ILE A 126 -4.08 -35.18 -2.45
C ILE A 126 -5.24 -36.16 -2.57
N ALA A 127 -6.45 -35.67 -2.87
CA ALA A 127 -7.62 -36.51 -3.05
C ALA A 127 -8.59 -35.95 -4.09
N THR A 128 -9.20 -36.85 -4.85
CA THR A 128 -10.21 -36.54 -5.88
C THR A 128 -11.60 -36.88 -5.36
N LEU A 129 -12.54 -35.94 -5.45
CA LEU A 129 -13.93 -36.15 -5.04
C LEU A 129 -14.68 -36.93 -6.14
N PRO A 130 -15.32 -38.07 -5.81
CA PRO A 130 -15.93 -38.96 -6.81
C PRO A 130 -17.25 -38.44 -7.41
N LEU A 131 -17.86 -37.42 -6.80
CA LEU A 131 -19.14 -36.84 -7.23
C LEU A 131 -19.34 -35.43 -6.70
N LYS A 132 -20.11 -34.61 -7.44
CA LYS A 132 -20.63 -33.34 -6.94
C LYS A 132 -21.65 -33.62 -5.82
N CYS A 133 -21.54 -32.93 -4.68
CA CYS A 133 -22.54 -33.00 -3.62
C CYS A 133 -22.80 -31.62 -3.00
N ASN A 134 -24.01 -31.41 -2.49
CA ASN A 134 -24.37 -30.18 -1.77
C ASN A 134 -23.69 -30.05 -0.39
N TYR A 135 -23.16 -31.16 0.15
CA TYR A 135 -22.39 -31.15 1.40
C TYR A 135 -21.38 -32.31 1.44
N TRP A 136 -20.10 -31.96 1.33
CA TRP A 136 -18.96 -32.76 1.75
C TRP A 136 -18.45 -32.29 3.13
N LYS A 137 -18.04 -33.23 3.96
CA LYS A 137 -17.36 -33.03 5.25
C LYS A 137 -16.00 -33.74 5.21
N PHE A 138 -14.94 -33.03 5.59
CA PHE A 138 -13.58 -33.54 5.70
C PHE A 138 -13.11 -33.33 7.15
N GLY A 139 -12.72 -34.38 7.87
CA GLY A 139 -12.42 -34.27 9.30
C GLY A 139 -11.33 -35.19 9.84
N VAL A 140 -10.63 -34.71 10.86
CA VAL A 140 -9.50 -35.39 11.53
C VAL A 140 -9.78 -35.43 13.04
N SER A 141 -9.51 -36.56 13.69
CA SER A 141 -9.53 -36.67 15.16
C SER A 141 -8.16 -36.99 15.73
N ILE A 142 -7.78 -36.29 16.78
CA ILE A 142 -6.56 -36.50 17.57
C ILE A 142 -6.97 -36.83 19.01
N SER A 143 -6.49 -37.96 19.54
CA SER A 143 -6.62 -38.28 20.96
C SER A 143 -5.73 -37.36 21.81
N ALA A 144 -5.97 -37.26 23.12
CA ALA A 144 -5.14 -36.48 24.04
C ALA A 144 -5.14 -34.95 23.77
N ARG A 145 -6.35 -34.36 23.67
CA ARG A 145 -6.59 -32.92 23.85
C ARG A 145 -6.11 -32.50 25.24
N ASN A 146 -5.41 -31.37 25.32
CA ASN A 146 -4.83 -30.88 26.58
C ASN A 146 -5.90 -30.58 27.66
N ASN A 147 -5.52 -30.64 28.93
CA ASN A 147 -6.38 -30.25 30.05
C ASN A 147 -6.68 -28.74 30.04
N GLN A 148 -7.92 -28.38 30.36
CA GLN A 148 -8.44 -27.01 30.21
C GLN A 148 -9.49 -26.66 31.28
N THR A 149 -9.77 -25.36 31.42
CA THR A 149 -10.69 -24.80 32.42
C THR A 149 -12.14 -24.71 31.93
N ASN A 150 -12.39 -24.62 30.62
CA ASN A 150 -13.72 -24.39 30.03
C ASN A 150 -14.39 -25.62 29.41
N ILE A 151 -13.62 -26.65 29.03
CA ILE A 151 -14.12 -27.95 28.55
C ILE A 151 -13.43 -29.12 29.23
N ILE A 152 -14.15 -30.23 29.37
CA ILE A 152 -13.65 -31.48 29.95
C ILE A 152 -12.65 -32.12 28.97
N PRO A 153 -11.50 -32.64 29.44
CA PRO A 153 -10.48 -33.25 28.58
C PRO A 153 -11.02 -34.46 27.78
N GLY A 154 -10.47 -34.70 26.59
CA GLY A 154 -10.93 -35.76 25.70
C GLY A 154 -10.20 -35.82 24.37
N ASN A 155 -10.94 -36.07 23.28
CA ASN A 155 -10.41 -35.96 21.93
C ASN A 155 -10.52 -34.53 21.41
N LEU A 156 -9.66 -34.20 20.46
CA LEU A 156 -9.81 -33.07 19.55
C LEU A 156 -10.39 -33.60 18.24
N TYR A 157 -11.36 -32.89 17.67
CA TYR A 157 -11.84 -33.09 16.31
C TYR A 157 -11.97 -31.74 15.62
N VAL A 158 -11.58 -31.69 14.36
CA VAL A 158 -11.79 -30.55 13.48
C VAL A 158 -12.33 -31.04 12.15
N GLU A 159 -13.21 -30.25 11.54
CA GLU A 159 -13.81 -30.49 10.23
C GLU A 159 -13.79 -29.23 9.36
N THR A 160 -13.59 -29.43 8.07
CA THR A 160 -13.87 -28.44 7.02
C THR A 160 -14.93 -29.01 6.07
N ALA A 161 -15.71 -28.15 5.43
CA ALA A 161 -16.82 -28.53 4.57
C ALA A 161 -16.75 -27.85 3.20
N PHE A 162 -17.39 -28.48 2.21
CA PHE A 162 -17.43 -28.00 0.83
C PHE A 162 -18.72 -28.43 0.12
N ASN A 163 -19.25 -27.55 -0.73
CA ASN A 163 -20.46 -27.74 -1.52
C ASN A 163 -20.10 -27.76 -3.01
N SER A 164 -19.55 -28.90 -3.45
CA SER A 164 -19.17 -29.12 -4.84
C SER A 164 -20.35 -29.19 -5.82
N SER A 165 -21.61 -29.05 -5.37
CA SER A 165 -22.75 -28.98 -6.28
C SER A 165 -22.66 -27.74 -7.18
N PHE A 166 -22.29 -26.59 -6.62
CA PHE A 166 -22.11 -25.34 -7.37
C PHE A 166 -20.90 -25.43 -8.31
N THR A 167 -19.70 -25.61 -7.77
CA THR A 167 -18.44 -25.51 -8.50
C THR A 167 -17.53 -26.72 -8.25
N TRP A 168 -16.53 -26.90 -9.11
CA TRP A 168 -15.35 -27.72 -8.82
C TRP A 168 -14.15 -26.83 -8.46
N VAL A 169 -13.97 -25.71 -9.14
CA VAL A 169 -12.97 -24.69 -8.81
C VAL A 169 -13.37 -24.01 -7.50
N ASN A 170 -12.71 -24.43 -6.42
CA ASN A 170 -12.85 -23.86 -5.08
C ASN A 170 -11.66 -24.22 -4.19
N SER A 171 -10.89 -23.23 -3.73
CA SER A 171 -10.03 -23.42 -2.55
C SER A 171 -10.82 -23.09 -1.28
N SER A 172 -10.42 -23.60 -0.11
CA SER A 172 -11.00 -23.14 1.15
C SER A 172 -10.32 -21.85 1.61
N PRO A 173 -10.99 -21.03 2.43
CA PRO A 173 -10.33 -19.96 3.17
C PRO A 173 -9.16 -20.50 3.99
N TYR A 174 -8.26 -19.63 4.41
CA TYR A 174 -7.22 -19.96 5.38
C TYR A 174 -7.06 -18.83 6.41
N TYR A 175 -6.63 -19.20 7.61
CA TYR A 175 -6.26 -18.24 8.63
C TYR A 175 -4.79 -17.84 8.46
N SER A 176 -4.53 -16.59 8.09
CA SER A 176 -3.18 -16.04 7.89
C SER A 176 -2.46 -15.79 9.21
N VAL A 177 -3.19 -15.39 10.25
CA VAL A 177 -2.63 -15.16 11.60
C VAL A 177 -2.43 -16.50 12.30
N LYS A 178 -1.22 -16.74 12.81
CA LYS A 178 -0.92 -17.93 13.64
C LYS A 178 -1.71 -17.85 14.97
N PRO A 179 -2.18 -18.99 15.52
CA PRO A 179 -3.04 -19.01 16.70
C PRO A 179 -2.45 -18.30 17.94
N ILE A 180 -3.32 -17.67 18.76
CA ILE A 180 -2.92 -17.13 20.07
C ILE A 180 -2.39 -18.26 20.98
N PRO A 181 -1.18 -18.15 21.54
CA PRO A 181 -0.71 -19.05 22.59
C PRO A 181 -1.04 -18.52 24.00
N TYR A 182 -0.94 -17.21 24.24
CA TYR A 182 -1.10 -16.57 25.57
C TYR A 182 -1.99 -15.33 25.53
N VAL A 183 -2.70 -15.09 26.63
CA VAL A 183 -3.38 -13.81 26.94
C VAL A 183 -3.18 -13.45 28.42
N CYS A 184 -3.21 -12.15 28.73
CA CYS A 184 -3.11 -11.68 30.11
C CYS A 184 -4.42 -11.86 30.90
N LEU A 185 -4.29 -12.27 32.16
CA LEU A 185 -5.36 -12.30 33.14
C LEU A 185 -5.85 -10.87 33.46
N ASN A 186 -7.17 -10.68 33.45
CA ASN A 186 -7.89 -9.43 33.74
C ASN A 186 -7.57 -8.23 32.82
N GLN A 187 -6.97 -8.46 31.65
CA GLN A 187 -6.71 -7.41 30.66
C GLN A 187 -7.56 -7.56 29.40
N ALA A 188 -7.91 -6.44 28.78
CA ALA A 188 -8.56 -6.44 27.47
C ALA A 188 -7.58 -6.87 26.38
N TYR A 189 -8.03 -7.76 25.50
CA TYR A 189 -7.24 -8.34 24.42
C TYR A 189 -8.07 -8.38 23.13
N THR A 190 -7.48 -7.97 22.02
CA THR A 190 -8.12 -7.99 20.70
C THR A 190 -7.40 -8.95 19.76
N TYR A 191 -8.17 -9.69 18.95
CA TYR A 191 -7.62 -10.73 18.09
C TYR A 191 -8.47 -10.92 16.84
N ASN A 192 -7.81 -11.23 15.72
CA ASN A 192 -8.44 -11.75 14.52
C ASN A 192 -7.59 -12.92 14.02
N ASN A 193 -8.22 -13.99 13.52
CA ASN A 193 -7.48 -15.10 12.90
C ASN A 193 -6.97 -14.74 11.48
N GLY A 194 -7.37 -13.59 10.93
CA GLY A 194 -7.01 -13.16 9.57
C GLY A 194 -7.51 -14.17 8.54
N ALA A 195 -8.81 -14.47 8.57
CA ALA A 195 -9.40 -15.31 7.55
C ALA A 195 -9.29 -14.61 6.19
N LEU A 196 -8.61 -15.27 5.25
CA LEU A 196 -8.47 -14.82 3.88
C LEU A 196 -8.99 -15.90 2.95
N ASP A 197 -9.55 -15.46 1.83
CA ASP A 197 -10.05 -16.30 0.76
C ASP A 197 -9.19 -16.13 -0.49
N ALA A 198 -8.96 -17.20 -1.25
CA ALA A 198 -8.13 -17.17 -2.46
C ALA A 198 -8.94 -16.91 -3.74
N ASP A 199 -10.24 -17.20 -3.72
CA ASP A 199 -11.12 -17.14 -4.88
C ASP A 199 -11.97 -15.83 -4.89
N GLY A 200 -11.91 -15.07 -3.79
CA GLY A 200 -12.56 -13.76 -3.63
C GLY A 200 -13.90 -13.80 -2.89
N ASP A 201 -14.20 -14.88 -2.16
CA ASP A 201 -15.51 -15.09 -1.57
C ASP A 201 -15.76 -14.36 -0.25
N SER A 202 -17.05 -14.09 0.01
CA SER A 202 -17.48 -13.38 1.21
C SER A 202 -17.42 -14.29 2.44
N LEU A 203 -16.63 -13.90 3.44
CA LEU A 203 -16.44 -14.69 4.66
C LEU A 203 -17.37 -14.28 5.80
N TRP A 204 -17.74 -15.26 6.65
CA TRP A 204 -18.41 -15.02 7.92
C TRP A 204 -17.88 -15.93 9.03
N SER A 205 -17.28 -15.34 10.04
CA SER A 205 -16.78 -16.03 11.24
C SER A 205 -17.84 -16.15 12.34
N GLN A 206 -17.87 -17.29 13.02
CA GLN A 206 -18.67 -17.53 14.21
C GLN A 206 -17.93 -18.41 15.21
N MET A 207 -18.12 -18.16 16.51
CA MET A 207 -17.71 -19.12 17.53
C MET A 207 -18.65 -20.34 17.53
N ILE A 208 -18.10 -21.51 17.78
CA ILE A 208 -18.85 -22.77 17.91
C ILE A 208 -18.36 -23.55 19.14
N ASN A 209 -19.16 -24.52 19.60
CA ASN A 209 -18.66 -25.47 20.60
C ASN A 209 -17.46 -26.25 20.04
N PRO A 210 -16.43 -26.54 20.84
CA PRO A 210 -15.33 -27.43 20.45
C PRO A 210 -15.87 -28.83 20.17
N LEU A 211 -15.30 -29.52 19.19
CA LEU A 211 -15.73 -30.87 18.83
C LEU A 211 -14.84 -31.92 19.53
N GLY A 212 -15.49 -32.97 20.02
CA GLY A 212 -14.92 -34.03 20.85
C GLY A 212 -14.62 -35.29 20.06
N ALA A 213 -15.46 -36.32 20.24
CA ALA A 213 -15.31 -37.59 19.53
C ALA A 213 -16.05 -37.53 18.18
N GLY A 214 -15.29 -37.41 17.09
CA GLY A 214 -15.81 -37.49 15.73
C GLY A 214 -15.72 -38.89 15.13
N SER A 215 -16.54 -39.13 14.11
CA SER A 215 -16.39 -40.29 13.21
C SER A 215 -16.70 -39.86 11.77
N CYS A 216 -16.42 -40.74 10.81
CA CYS A 216 -16.73 -40.50 9.40
C CYS A 216 -18.21 -40.19 9.16
N VAL A 217 -19.07 -41.17 9.46
CA VAL A 217 -20.50 -41.17 9.09
C VAL A 217 -21.38 -40.45 10.13
N GLY A 218 -20.91 -40.29 11.36
CA GLY A 218 -21.64 -39.59 12.40
C GLY A 218 -21.46 -38.07 12.39
N THR A 219 -22.45 -37.35 12.91
CA THR A 219 -22.25 -36.00 13.45
C THR A 219 -21.27 -36.10 14.64
N PRO A 220 -20.19 -35.29 14.69
CA PRO A 220 -19.29 -35.28 15.83
C PRO A 220 -19.99 -34.80 17.10
N SER A 221 -19.59 -35.33 18.26
CA SER A 221 -20.10 -34.82 19.54
C SER A 221 -19.46 -33.47 19.89
N ASN A 222 -20.25 -32.56 20.48
CA ASN A 222 -19.70 -31.40 21.18
C ASN A 222 -18.86 -31.90 22.37
N ALA A 223 -17.74 -31.22 22.65
CA ALA A 223 -17.00 -31.39 23.89
C ALA A 223 -17.86 -30.96 25.08
N SER A 224 -17.84 -31.76 26.16
CA SER A 224 -18.57 -31.43 27.39
C SER A 224 -17.96 -30.18 28.05
N LEU A 225 -18.81 -29.21 28.40
CA LEU A 225 -18.38 -27.98 29.06
C LEU A 225 -18.06 -28.22 30.54
N VAL A 226 -17.16 -27.41 31.11
CA VAL A 226 -16.96 -27.35 32.57
C VAL A 226 -18.01 -26.42 33.18
N THR A 227 -18.66 -26.88 34.25
CA THR A 227 -19.63 -26.07 35.01
C THR A 227 -18.91 -24.97 35.78
N LEU A 228 -19.03 -23.73 35.31
CA LEU A 228 -18.47 -22.52 35.92
C LEU A 228 -19.58 -21.46 36.16
N THR A 229 -19.25 -20.41 36.90
CA THR A 229 -20.17 -19.30 37.22
C THR A 229 -19.51 -17.97 36.88
N PRO A 230 -20.01 -17.20 35.87
CA PRO A 230 -21.14 -17.51 35.00
C PRO A 230 -20.88 -18.72 34.07
N PRO A 231 -21.93 -19.43 33.59
CA PRO A 231 -21.77 -20.58 32.71
C PRO A 231 -21.02 -20.27 31.41
N ILE A 232 -20.20 -21.22 30.96
CA ILE A 232 -19.56 -21.18 29.63
C ILE A 232 -20.64 -21.39 28.55
N ASN A 233 -20.57 -20.60 27.49
CA ASN A 233 -21.37 -20.74 26.27
C ASN A 233 -20.51 -20.24 25.12
N PHE A 234 -20.18 -21.06 24.13
CA PHE A 234 -19.17 -20.68 23.13
C PHE A 234 -19.55 -19.49 22.22
N THR A 235 -20.82 -19.11 22.11
CA THR A 235 -21.20 -17.91 21.34
C THR A 235 -20.87 -16.62 22.08
N ASN A 236 -21.19 -16.52 23.37
CA ASN A 236 -21.13 -15.25 24.14
C ASN A 236 -20.12 -15.26 25.30
N ASN A 237 -19.76 -16.44 25.82
CA ASN A 237 -18.87 -16.62 26.98
C ASN A 237 -17.98 -17.89 26.86
N PRO A 238 -17.22 -18.15 25.76
CA PRO A 238 -16.33 -19.32 25.66
C PRO A 238 -15.20 -19.39 26.72
N LEU A 239 -14.80 -18.26 27.31
CA LEU A 239 -13.89 -18.18 28.46
C LEU A 239 -14.60 -17.44 29.59
N GLN A 240 -14.21 -17.65 30.85
CA GLN A 240 -14.66 -16.81 31.97
C GLN A 240 -14.20 -15.36 31.76
N ARG A 241 -15.15 -14.44 31.55
CA ARG A 241 -14.86 -13.12 31.00
C ARG A 241 -15.70 -11.94 31.50
N ASN A 242 -16.52 -12.15 32.53
CA ASN A 242 -17.44 -11.13 33.03
C ASN A 242 -18.26 -10.44 31.91
N ASN A 243 -18.74 -11.23 30.94
CA ASN A 243 -19.49 -10.79 29.74
C ASN A 243 -18.76 -9.84 28.76
N SER A 244 -17.43 -9.68 28.85
CA SER A 244 -16.64 -8.77 28.00
C SER A 244 -16.40 -9.21 26.53
N PHE A 245 -17.09 -10.24 26.03
CA PHE A 245 -16.79 -10.79 24.70
C PHE A 245 -17.56 -10.10 23.58
N SER A 246 -16.86 -9.86 22.47
CA SER A 246 -17.46 -9.58 21.17
C SER A 246 -16.74 -10.32 20.05
N LEU A 247 -17.49 -10.61 18.98
CA LEU A 247 -17.00 -11.08 17.68
C LEU A 247 -17.81 -10.35 16.60
N ASN A 248 -17.14 -9.63 15.70
CA ASN A 248 -17.73 -9.20 14.44
C ASN A 248 -17.62 -10.36 13.44
N GLY A 249 -18.75 -10.97 13.09
CA GLY A 249 -18.77 -12.10 12.17
C GLY A 249 -18.35 -11.74 10.74
N ALA A 250 -18.55 -10.49 10.30
CA ALA A 250 -18.25 -10.09 8.92
C ALA A 250 -16.75 -10.04 8.60
N ASN A 251 -15.89 -9.87 9.61
CA ASN A 251 -14.44 -9.72 9.41
C ASN A 251 -13.57 -10.52 10.40
N GLY A 252 -14.16 -11.27 11.33
CA GLY A 252 -13.44 -12.13 12.27
C GLY A 252 -12.84 -11.43 13.50
N GLN A 253 -13.04 -10.11 13.64
CA GLN A 253 -12.52 -9.33 14.76
C GLN A 253 -13.17 -9.73 16.09
N MET A 254 -12.36 -10.15 17.06
CA MET A 254 -12.76 -10.44 18.44
C MET A 254 -12.15 -9.46 19.43
N ALA A 255 -12.81 -9.30 20.58
CA ALA A 255 -12.26 -8.66 21.78
C ALA A 255 -12.75 -9.36 23.05
N PHE A 256 -11.91 -9.46 24.09
CA PHE A 256 -12.26 -10.03 25.39
C PHE A 256 -11.32 -9.67 26.55
N THR A 257 -11.82 -9.80 27.79
CA THR A 257 -11.03 -9.74 29.03
C THR A 257 -11.14 -11.04 29.83
N ALA A 258 -10.10 -11.89 29.82
CA ALA A 258 -10.13 -13.21 30.48
C ALA A 258 -9.92 -13.12 32.00
N THR A 259 -10.84 -13.67 32.81
CA THR A 259 -10.86 -13.51 34.28
C THR A 259 -10.57 -14.79 35.08
N LEU A 260 -10.25 -15.91 34.41
CA LEU A 260 -9.81 -17.15 35.05
C LEU A 260 -8.46 -17.59 34.45
N GLN A 261 -7.46 -17.77 35.31
CA GLN A 261 -6.13 -18.23 34.93
C GLN A 261 -6.15 -19.69 34.46
N GLY A 262 -5.27 -20.03 33.52
CA GLY A 262 -5.08 -21.39 33.00
C GLY A 262 -5.47 -21.55 31.54
N ALA A 263 -5.40 -22.78 31.05
CA ALA A 263 -5.59 -23.10 29.64
C ALA A 263 -7.07 -23.29 29.27
N ALA A 264 -7.49 -22.83 28.09
CA ALA A 264 -8.88 -22.94 27.65
C ALA A 264 -9.01 -22.95 26.11
N THR A 265 -9.91 -23.74 25.54
CA THR A 265 -10.12 -23.75 24.07
C THR A 265 -10.96 -22.54 23.62
N LEU A 266 -10.57 -21.94 22.50
CA LEU A 266 -11.45 -21.20 21.60
C LEU A 266 -11.63 -22.01 20.30
N THR A 267 -12.87 -22.16 19.83
CA THR A 267 -13.16 -22.82 18.55
C THR A 267 -13.98 -21.90 17.65
N MET A 268 -13.42 -21.53 16.50
CA MET A 268 -14.03 -20.62 15.54
C MET A 268 -14.21 -21.31 14.19
N LYS A 269 -15.40 -21.18 13.61
CA LYS A 269 -15.75 -21.63 12.28
C LYS A 269 -15.93 -20.41 11.37
N THR A 270 -15.23 -20.39 10.23
CA THR A 270 -15.44 -19.39 9.17
C THR A 270 -16.14 -20.07 8.02
N ARG A 271 -17.23 -19.46 7.56
CA ARG A 271 -18.08 -19.90 6.46
C ARG A 271 -17.85 -18.98 5.27
N GLU A 272 -18.06 -19.51 4.08
CA GLU A 272 -17.61 -18.94 2.81
C GLU A 272 -18.79 -18.88 1.85
N PHE A 273 -19.03 -17.70 1.24
CA PHE A 273 -20.26 -17.42 0.50
C PHE A 273 -19.99 -16.82 -0.87
N ARG A 274 -20.35 -17.58 -1.92
CA ARG A 274 -20.27 -17.13 -3.32
C ARG A 274 -21.54 -16.45 -3.77
N LYS A 275 -21.37 -15.28 -4.39
CA LYS A 275 -22.46 -14.42 -4.87
C LYS A 275 -22.87 -14.82 -6.29
N ASN A 276 -24.12 -15.25 -6.45
CA ASN A 276 -24.73 -15.54 -7.74
C ASN A 276 -25.90 -14.57 -7.98
N GLY A 277 -25.66 -13.53 -8.79
CA GLY A 277 -26.58 -12.42 -8.95
C GLY A 277 -26.78 -11.67 -7.63
N ASN A 278 -28.01 -11.65 -7.12
CA ASN A 278 -28.35 -11.04 -5.83
C ASN A 278 -28.36 -12.04 -4.65
N ASN A 279 -28.11 -13.33 -4.89
CA ASN A 279 -28.16 -14.37 -3.87
C ASN A 279 -26.74 -14.78 -3.42
N PHE A 280 -26.53 -14.90 -2.12
CA PHE A 280 -25.32 -15.51 -1.54
C PHE A 280 -25.61 -16.96 -1.19
N SER A 281 -24.69 -17.87 -1.52
CA SER A 281 -24.79 -19.31 -1.21
C SER A 281 -23.56 -19.77 -0.46
N GLU A 282 -23.74 -20.50 0.65
CA GLU A 282 -22.62 -21.12 1.36
C GLU A 282 -22.00 -22.22 0.49
N ILE A 283 -20.71 -22.06 0.21
CA ILE A 283 -19.92 -22.97 -0.62
C ILE A 283 -18.89 -23.77 0.18
N GLY A 284 -18.36 -23.22 1.27
CA GLY A 284 -17.39 -23.91 2.12
C GLY A 284 -17.35 -23.39 3.55
N SER A 285 -16.58 -24.07 4.40
CA SER A 285 -16.31 -23.58 5.75
C SER A 285 -15.12 -24.28 6.41
N ILE A 286 -14.20 -23.52 7.00
CA ILE A 286 -13.08 -24.03 7.81
C ILE A 286 -13.34 -23.88 9.31
N MET A 287 -12.67 -24.67 10.14
CA MET A 287 -12.62 -24.43 11.59
C MET A 287 -11.21 -24.50 12.16
N ARG A 288 -10.95 -23.65 13.15
CA ARG A 288 -9.77 -23.68 14.02
C ARG A 288 -10.24 -23.96 15.45
N ASP A 289 -9.65 -24.97 16.07
CA ASP A 289 -9.81 -25.30 17.48
C ASP A 289 -8.45 -25.10 18.16
N ILE A 290 -8.36 -24.23 19.17
CA ILE A 290 -7.08 -23.83 19.75
C ILE A 290 -7.17 -23.57 21.26
N GLN A 291 -6.20 -24.10 22.01
CA GLN A 291 -5.95 -23.80 23.41
C GLN A 291 -5.20 -22.46 23.56
N VAL A 292 -5.81 -21.54 24.27
CA VAL A 292 -5.21 -20.27 24.70
C VAL A 292 -4.87 -20.37 26.19
N GLN A 293 -3.71 -19.85 26.60
CA GLN A 293 -3.26 -19.84 27.99
C GLN A 293 -3.50 -18.47 28.63
N VAL A 294 -4.34 -18.40 29.66
CA VAL A 294 -4.53 -17.18 30.45
C VAL A 294 -3.47 -17.14 31.56
N LEU A 295 -2.55 -16.18 31.48
CA LEU A 295 -1.39 -16.06 32.38
C LEU A 295 -1.40 -14.71 33.13
N PRO A 296 -0.83 -14.64 34.35
CA PRO A 296 -0.55 -13.37 35.01
C PRO A 296 0.60 -12.63 34.29
N CYS A 297 0.49 -11.31 34.16
CA CYS A 297 1.47 -10.45 33.48
C CYS A 297 1.43 -9.03 34.06
N SER A 298 2.37 -8.16 33.65
CA SER A 298 2.45 -6.76 34.09
C SER A 298 2.54 -5.71 32.96
N THR A 299 2.77 -6.10 31.71
CA THR A 299 2.56 -5.25 30.53
C THR A 299 1.08 -4.90 30.37
N ILE A 300 0.76 -3.81 29.65
CA ILE A 300 -0.62 -3.47 29.27
C ILE A 300 -0.72 -3.52 27.75
N ALA A 301 -1.69 -4.26 27.23
CA ALA A 301 -1.92 -4.37 25.79
C ALA A 301 -2.16 -2.98 25.17
N PRO A 302 -1.51 -2.64 24.04
CA PRO A 302 -1.68 -1.35 23.40
C PRO A 302 -3.10 -1.15 22.88
N THR A 303 -3.51 0.11 22.71
CA THR A 303 -4.87 0.50 22.31
C THR A 303 -4.85 1.47 21.14
N LEU A 304 -5.76 1.30 20.18
CA LEU A 304 -6.06 2.33 19.18
C LEU A 304 -6.68 3.54 19.89
N ASP A 305 -6.04 4.70 19.74
CA ASP A 305 -6.49 5.98 20.29
C ASP A 305 -7.52 6.62 19.32
N THR A 306 -7.04 7.10 18.18
CA THR A 306 -7.88 7.77 17.17
C THR A 306 -7.50 7.38 15.73
N VAL A 307 -8.49 7.49 14.84
CA VAL A 307 -8.33 7.45 13.37
C VAL A 307 -8.56 8.87 12.85
N SER A 308 -7.49 9.53 12.39
CA SER A 308 -7.53 10.84 11.75
C SER A 308 -7.57 10.68 10.23
N ILE A 309 -8.67 11.06 9.60
CA ILE A 309 -8.74 11.20 8.13
C ILE A 309 -8.36 12.64 7.76
N ASN A 310 -7.48 12.80 6.76
CA ASN A 310 -6.92 14.08 6.36
C ASN A 310 -7.36 14.51 4.93
N ASP A 311 -8.28 13.76 4.32
CA ASP A 311 -8.65 13.82 2.90
C ASP A 311 -10.17 13.65 2.73
N SER A 312 -10.67 13.46 1.50
CA SER A 312 -12.10 13.37 1.19
C SER A 312 -12.88 12.21 1.82
N GLY A 313 -12.20 11.26 2.47
CA GLY A 313 -12.84 10.13 3.15
C GLY A 313 -13.54 10.52 4.46
N VAL A 314 -14.42 9.64 4.95
CA VAL A 314 -15.15 9.86 6.22
C VAL A 314 -15.16 8.59 7.06
N PHE A 315 -14.82 8.70 8.36
CA PHE A 315 -14.99 7.60 9.31
C PHE A 315 -16.36 7.70 9.97
N SER A 316 -17.23 6.72 9.72
CA SER A 316 -18.60 6.73 10.26
C SER A 316 -19.13 5.30 10.42
N ASN A 317 -19.86 5.05 11.51
CA ASN A 317 -20.42 3.73 11.85
C ASN A 317 -19.40 2.56 11.84
N GLY A 318 -18.11 2.85 12.07
CA GLY A 318 -17.01 1.88 12.08
C GLY A 318 -16.31 1.66 10.73
N PHE A 319 -16.81 2.25 9.64
CA PHE A 319 -16.23 2.14 8.29
C PHE A 319 -15.50 3.42 7.88
N VAL A 320 -14.45 3.27 7.07
CA VAL A 320 -13.86 4.36 6.28
C VAL A 320 -14.55 4.39 4.91
N TYR A 321 -15.28 5.46 4.62
CA TYR A 321 -15.88 5.68 3.30
C TYR A 321 -14.88 6.39 2.38
N GLY A 322 -14.82 5.96 1.12
CA GLY A 322 -13.95 6.53 0.09
C GLY A 322 -14.59 6.47 -1.30
N CYS A 323 -13.94 7.11 -2.27
CA CYS A 323 -14.51 7.39 -3.58
C CYS A 323 -13.53 7.01 -4.70
N VAL A 324 -14.03 6.42 -5.78
CA VAL A 324 -13.20 6.06 -6.95
C VAL A 324 -12.46 7.29 -7.50
N GLY A 325 -11.16 7.15 -7.77
CA GLY A 325 -10.31 8.20 -8.33
C GLY A 325 -9.90 9.31 -7.37
N GLN A 326 -10.35 9.29 -6.10
CA GLN A 326 -9.80 10.15 -5.03
C GLN A 326 -8.82 9.35 -4.17
N ASN A 327 -7.76 10.01 -3.71
CA ASN A 327 -6.78 9.36 -2.84
C ASN A 327 -7.29 9.33 -1.39
N LEU A 328 -7.53 8.15 -0.86
CA LEU A 328 -8.07 7.95 0.47
C LEU A 328 -6.92 7.93 1.50
N ASN A 329 -6.59 9.09 2.07
CA ASN A 329 -5.51 9.23 3.04
C ASN A 329 -6.02 9.35 4.48
N PHE A 330 -5.61 8.42 5.35
CA PHE A 330 -5.88 8.49 6.78
C PHE A 330 -4.73 7.92 7.61
N CYS A 331 -4.52 8.48 8.80
CA CYS A 331 -3.60 7.93 9.78
C CYS A 331 -4.35 7.47 11.04
N PHE A 332 -3.74 6.59 11.80
CA PHE A 332 -4.23 6.14 13.09
C PHE A 332 -3.07 5.98 14.07
N VAL A 333 -3.34 6.23 15.35
CA VAL A 333 -2.34 6.10 16.43
C VAL A 333 -2.74 4.93 17.33
N ILE A 334 -1.79 4.03 17.57
CA ILE A 334 -1.92 2.91 18.52
C ILE A 334 -0.88 3.11 19.61
N LYS A 335 -1.38 3.33 20.82
CA LYS A 335 -0.61 3.75 21.99
C LYS A 335 -0.81 2.80 23.16
N SER A 336 0.26 2.50 23.89
CA SER A 336 0.18 1.88 25.21
C SER A 336 0.14 2.95 26.31
N THR A 337 -0.49 2.62 27.44
CA THR A 337 -0.34 3.41 28.69
C THR A 337 0.98 3.11 29.41
N ASP A 338 1.70 2.09 28.98
CA ASP A 338 3.04 1.74 29.44
C ASP A 338 4.08 2.56 28.66
N THR A 339 4.61 3.63 29.27
CA THR A 339 5.55 4.55 28.58
C THR A 339 6.92 3.94 28.29
N GLY A 340 7.18 2.72 28.77
CA GLY A 340 8.34 1.93 28.37
C GLY A 340 8.08 1.02 27.18
N ALA A 341 6.91 1.13 26.51
CA ALA A 341 6.50 0.15 25.53
C ALA A 341 7.30 0.17 24.23
N VAL A 342 7.55 -1.02 23.66
CA VAL A 342 8.25 -1.22 22.39
C VAL A 342 7.25 -1.80 21.38
N LEU A 343 6.49 -0.93 20.72
CA LEU A 343 5.44 -1.35 19.80
C LEU A 343 5.95 -1.55 18.36
N LEU A 344 5.51 -2.64 17.73
CA LEU A 344 5.84 -3.05 16.37
C LEU A 344 4.57 -3.35 15.58
N ALA A 345 4.57 -3.15 14.26
CA ALA A 345 3.40 -3.30 13.41
C ALA A 345 3.55 -4.37 12.32
N GLU A 346 2.47 -5.11 12.09
CA GLU A 346 2.26 -6.03 10.97
C GLU A 346 0.85 -5.82 10.40
N ASP A 347 0.66 -6.06 9.11
CA ASP A 347 -0.65 -6.08 8.48
C ASP A 347 -0.70 -7.05 7.29
N ASN A 348 -1.87 -7.19 6.67
CA ASN A 348 -2.10 -7.99 5.47
C ASN A 348 -2.51 -7.15 4.24
N LEU A 349 -2.25 -5.83 4.23
CA LEU A 349 -2.86 -4.91 3.27
C LEU A 349 -2.54 -5.27 1.81
N LEU A 350 -1.29 -5.64 1.51
CA LEU A 350 -0.87 -6.01 0.15
C LEU A 350 -1.61 -7.24 -0.40
N THR A 351 -2.12 -8.13 0.46
CA THR A 351 -2.97 -9.26 0.06
C THR A 351 -4.45 -8.89 0.04
N ALA A 352 -4.89 -8.03 0.98
CA ALA A 352 -6.31 -7.71 1.17
C ALA A 352 -6.83 -6.62 0.22
N ILE A 353 -5.99 -5.64 -0.15
CA ILE A 353 -6.30 -4.52 -1.04
C ILE A 353 -5.06 -4.22 -1.91
N PRO A 354 -4.85 -4.96 -3.01
CA PRO A 354 -3.71 -4.73 -3.90
C PRO A 354 -3.66 -3.29 -4.42
N GLY A 355 -2.47 -2.68 -4.36
CA GLY A 355 -2.25 -1.29 -4.77
C GLY A 355 -2.57 -0.23 -3.71
N ALA A 356 -3.05 -0.62 -2.52
CA ALA A 356 -3.05 0.25 -1.34
C ALA A 356 -1.69 0.22 -0.64
N ALA A 357 -1.35 1.31 0.05
CA ALA A 357 -0.12 1.46 0.82
C ALA A 357 -0.41 1.82 2.28
N LEU A 358 0.42 1.32 3.19
CA LEU A 358 0.37 1.62 4.62
C LEU A 358 1.81 1.76 5.14
N THR A 359 2.11 2.93 5.71
CA THR A 359 3.43 3.24 6.29
C THR A 359 3.31 3.39 7.81
N TYR A 360 4.33 2.93 8.54
CA TYR A 360 4.38 3.05 10.00
C TYR A 360 5.50 4.00 10.42
N THR A 361 5.18 4.86 11.36
CA THR A 361 6.09 5.81 12.00
C THR A 361 6.06 5.61 13.51
N ASN A 362 7.15 5.99 14.19
CA ASN A 362 7.36 5.77 15.63
C ASN A 362 7.30 4.27 16.05
N LEU A 363 7.70 3.35 15.16
CA LEU A 363 8.00 1.97 15.54
C LEU A 363 9.06 1.91 16.64
N LYS A 364 8.98 0.89 17.51
CA LYS A 364 9.82 0.71 18.71
C LYS A 364 9.60 1.76 19.82
N THR A 365 8.45 2.44 19.83
CA THR A 365 8.03 3.40 20.90
C THR A 365 6.71 2.99 21.54
N ASP A 366 6.24 3.76 22.54
CA ASP A 366 4.93 3.55 23.18
C ASP A 366 3.74 3.95 22.31
N SER A 367 3.97 4.59 21.16
CA SER A 367 2.94 5.27 20.36
C SER A 367 3.23 5.21 18.86
N VAL A 368 2.88 4.09 18.22
CA VAL A 368 3.01 3.87 16.76
C VAL A 368 1.91 4.59 15.99
N ARG A 369 2.29 5.25 14.89
CA ARG A 369 1.36 5.88 13.94
C ARG A 369 1.42 5.19 12.58
N GLY A 370 0.34 4.53 12.20
CA GLY A 370 0.13 4.04 10.83
C GLY A 370 -0.51 5.12 9.96
N CYS A 371 -0.13 5.19 8.68
CA CYS A 371 -0.73 6.08 7.69
C CYS A 371 -1.01 5.31 6.39
N PHE A 372 -2.29 5.17 6.07
CA PHE A 372 -2.83 4.52 4.88
C PHE A 372 -3.00 5.51 3.73
N SER A 373 -2.74 5.06 2.51
CA SER A 373 -2.95 5.80 1.26
C SER A 373 -3.38 4.83 0.14
N TRP A 374 -4.46 5.15 -0.58
CA TRP A 374 -4.95 4.33 -1.69
C TRP A 374 -5.86 5.14 -2.62
N THR A 375 -5.67 5.02 -3.93
CA THR A 375 -6.58 5.60 -4.93
C THR A 375 -7.37 4.48 -5.61
N PRO A 376 -8.58 4.13 -5.13
CA PRO A 376 -9.38 3.03 -5.68
C PRO A 376 -9.89 3.30 -7.10
N THR A 377 -10.02 2.24 -7.89
CA THR A 377 -10.52 2.23 -9.26
C THR A 377 -12.01 1.84 -9.33
N ILE A 378 -12.60 1.88 -10.53
CA ILE A 378 -14.00 1.46 -10.75
C ILE A 378 -14.25 -0.03 -10.42
N ASN A 379 -13.21 -0.87 -10.47
CA ASN A 379 -13.30 -2.28 -10.09
C ASN A 379 -13.36 -2.48 -8.56
N ASP A 380 -12.92 -1.48 -7.80
CA ASP A 380 -12.83 -1.52 -6.34
C ASP A 380 -14.13 -1.05 -5.65
N VAL A 381 -15.21 -0.80 -6.40
CA VAL A 381 -16.50 -0.36 -5.85
C VAL A 381 -17.15 -1.48 -5.03
N GLY A 382 -16.97 -1.43 -3.72
CA GLY A 382 -17.44 -2.46 -2.81
C GLY A 382 -16.96 -2.26 -1.37
N LYS A 383 -17.04 -3.33 -0.59
CA LYS A 383 -16.45 -3.39 0.75
C LYS A 383 -15.07 -4.02 0.66
N HIS A 384 -14.14 -3.42 1.38
CA HIS A 384 -12.77 -3.93 1.56
C HIS A 384 -12.45 -3.96 3.06
N SER A 385 -11.50 -4.76 3.48
CA SER A 385 -11.06 -4.78 4.88
C SER A 385 -9.64 -5.31 5.01
N PHE A 386 -8.78 -4.58 5.71
CA PHE A 386 -7.44 -5.04 6.06
C PHE A 386 -7.27 -5.14 7.58
N LEU A 387 -6.37 -6.01 8.01
CA LEU A 387 -6.08 -6.32 9.40
C LEU A 387 -4.72 -5.73 9.78
N VAL A 388 -4.69 -4.87 10.80
CA VAL A 388 -3.48 -4.38 11.47
C VAL A 388 -3.30 -5.16 12.76
N ILE A 389 -2.05 -5.53 13.07
CA ILE A 389 -1.65 -6.18 14.32
C ILE A 389 -0.46 -5.41 14.88
N ILE A 390 -0.65 -4.78 16.04
CA ILE A 390 0.46 -4.19 16.79
C ILE A 390 0.91 -5.19 17.86
N LYS A 391 2.20 -5.53 17.88
CA LYS A 391 2.83 -6.37 18.90
C LYS A 391 3.57 -5.51 19.91
N ASP A 392 3.52 -5.92 21.16
CA ASP A 392 4.24 -5.33 22.29
C ASP A 392 5.48 -6.20 22.60
N SER A 393 6.65 -5.74 22.13
CA SER A 393 7.97 -6.34 22.38
C SER A 393 8.67 -5.74 23.61
N THR A 394 7.93 -5.19 24.57
CA THR A 394 8.54 -4.64 25.81
C THR A 394 9.08 -5.72 26.74
N CYS A 395 8.61 -6.96 26.58
CA CYS A 395 9.22 -8.14 27.19
C CYS A 395 9.41 -8.07 28.72
N LYS A 396 8.42 -7.54 29.44
CA LYS A 396 8.38 -7.64 30.91
C LYS A 396 8.01 -9.08 31.31
N PRO A 397 8.42 -9.57 32.51
CA PRO A 397 8.08 -10.91 32.97
C PRO A 397 6.56 -11.18 32.91
N PRO A 398 6.11 -12.35 32.41
CA PRO A 398 6.90 -13.56 32.12
C PRO A 398 7.48 -13.64 30.69
N GLY A 399 7.48 -12.55 29.90
CA GLY A 399 8.04 -12.52 28.55
C GLY A 399 7.08 -12.96 27.44
N ILE A 400 5.77 -12.80 27.64
CA ILE A 400 4.78 -13.00 26.58
C ILE A 400 4.67 -11.76 25.70
N LEU A 401 4.58 -11.96 24.38
CA LEU A 401 4.27 -10.88 23.45
C LEU A 401 2.76 -10.62 23.51
N LEU A 402 2.37 -9.44 23.98
CA LEU A 402 1.00 -8.96 23.81
C LEU A 402 0.80 -8.47 22.39
N GLN A 403 -0.45 -8.47 21.93
CA GLN A 403 -0.82 -7.90 20.63
C GLN A 403 -2.19 -7.24 20.70
N TYR A 404 -2.35 -6.22 19.88
CA TYR A 404 -3.61 -5.56 19.58
C TYR A 404 -3.92 -5.74 18.09
N ALA A 405 -4.89 -6.59 17.79
CA ALA A 405 -5.37 -6.79 16.42
C ALA A 405 -6.59 -5.89 16.16
N LYS A 406 -6.57 -5.12 15.07
CA LYS A 406 -7.67 -4.27 14.63
C LYS A 406 -7.87 -4.37 13.13
N THR A 407 -9.07 -4.79 12.75
CA THR A 407 -9.55 -4.76 11.37
C THR A 407 -10.09 -3.37 11.05
N VAL A 408 -9.70 -2.84 9.90
CA VAL A 408 -10.12 -1.57 9.32
C VAL A 408 -11.01 -1.89 8.12
N ASP A 409 -12.30 -1.59 8.25
CA ASP A 409 -13.30 -1.85 7.22
C ASP A 409 -13.51 -0.60 6.36
N LEU A 410 -13.55 -0.75 5.04
CA LEU A 410 -13.71 0.33 4.07
C LEU A 410 -14.93 0.09 3.16
N GLN A 411 -15.53 1.18 2.70
CA GLN A 411 -16.63 1.15 1.72
C GLN A 411 -16.34 2.18 0.62
N ILE A 412 -16.00 1.68 -0.56
CA ILE A 412 -15.74 2.50 -1.74
C ILE A 412 -17.03 2.70 -2.54
N TRP A 413 -17.20 3.91 -3.06
CA TRP A 413 -18.30 4.29 -3.95
C TRP A 413 -17.79 4.73 -5.32
N GLY A 414 -18.40 4.19 -6.37
CA GLY A 414 -18.22 4.66 -7.75
C GLY A 414 -19.02 5.93 -8.06
N PRO A 415 -18.81 6.52 -9.24
CA PRO A 415 -19.59 7.65 -9.72
C PRO A 415 -21.07 7.30 -9.93
N VAL A 416 -21.89 8.32 -9.80
CA VAL A 416 -23.17 8.45 -10.48
C VAL A 416 -22.88 8.98 -11.89
N GLU A 417 -23.54 8.42 -12.90
CA GLU A 417 -23.36 8.80 -14.31
C GLU A 417 -24.73 9.10 -14.92
N ALA A 418 -24.93 10.31 -15.44
CA ALA A 418 -26.14 10.77 -16.09
C ALA A 418 -26.10 10.56 -17.62
N SER A 419 -27.27 10.64 -18.25
CA SER A 419 -27.39 10.74 -19.71
C SER A 419 -26.65 11.97 -20.26
N PRO A 420 -25.91 11.86 -21.39
CA PRO A 420 -25.12 12.96 -21.95
C PRO A 420 -25.91 14.25 -22.25
N ASP A 421 -25.19 15.38 -22.21
CA ASP A 421 -25.65 16.71 -22.60
C ASP A 421 -26.30 16.75 -23.98
N THR A 422 -27.29 17.63 -24.15
CA THR A 422 -27.96 17.86 -25.43
C THR A 422 -28.40 19.32 -25.62
N SER A 423 -28.76 19.69 -26.84
CA SER A 423 -29.24 21.02 -27.20
C SER A 423 -30.64 20.94 -27.79
N ILE A 424 -31.50 21.89 -27.41
CA ILE A 424 -32.87 22.02 -27.91
C ILE A 424 -33.16 23.46 -28.34
N CYS A 425 -34.17 23.63 -29.17
CA CYS A 425 -34.84 24.91 -29.29
C CYS A 425 -35.76 25.16 -28.07
N TYR A 426 -36.18 26.40 -27.89
CA TYR A 426 -37.06 26.82 -26.79
C TYR A 426 -38.34 25.95 -26.74
N GLY A 427 -38.46 25.07 -25.74
CA GLY A 427 -39.68 24.32 -25.43
C GLY A 427 -39.77 22.86 -25.91
N GLU A 428 -38.68 22.22 -26.35
CA GLU A 428 -38.68 20.80 -26.75
C GLU A 428 -38.39 19.84 -25.57
N PRO A 429 -38.83 18.56 -25.64
CA PRO A 429 -38.56 17.56 -24.60
C PRO A 429 -37.19 16.87 -24.74
N ALA A 430 -36.59 16.53 -23.60
CA ALA A 430 -35.39 15.69 -23.48
C ALA A 430 -35.63 14.52 -22.53
N PHE A 431 -35.08 13.34 -22.84
CA PHE A 431 -35.19 12.14 -22.00
C PHE A 431 -33.91 11.96 -21.20
N LEU A 432 -34.02 11.82 -19.88
CA LEU A 432 -32.87 11.70 -18.98
C LEU A 432 -32.74 10.27 -18.45
N GLY A 433 -31.53 9.89 -18.06
CA GLY A 433 -31.22 8.62 -17.40
C GLY A 433 -30.09 8.80 -16.38
N VAL A 434 -30.01 7.91 -15.40
CA VAL A 434 -28.88 7.86 -14.45
C VAL A 434 -28.57 6.43 -13.99
N THR A 435 -27.28 6.13 -13.88
CA THR A 435 -26.69 4.87 -13.38
C THR A 435 -25.67 5.13 -12.28
N GLY A 436 -25.33 4.10 -11.49
CA GLY A 436 -24.43 4.23 -10.32
C GLY A 436 -25.12 4.85 -9.10
N GLY A 437 -24.74 4.44 -7.88
CA GLY A 437 -25.45 4.86 -6.66
C GLY A 437 -26.86 4.24 -6.50
N ALA A 438 -27.72 4.85 -5.67
CA ALA A 438 -29.09 4.40 -5.41
C ALA A 438 -29.95 5.50 -4.75
N ASN A 439 -31.28 5.35 -4.84
CA ASN A 439 -32.30 6.32 -4.40
C ASN A 439 -32.02 7.74 -4.92
N TYR A 440 -32.34 7.96 -6.19
CA TYR A 440 -32.06 9.22 -6.89
C TYR A 440 -33.04 10.33 -6.52
N GLN A 441 -32.52 11.55 -6.45
CA GLN A 441 -33.27 12.80 -6.48
C GLN A 441 -32.68 13.71 -7.55
N TRP A 442 -33.49 14.11 -8.53
CA TRP A 442 -33.14 15.09 -9.54
C TRP A 442 -33.55 16.49 -9.08
N THR A 443 -32.64 17.46 -9.22
CA THR A 443 -32.90 18.89 -8.99
C THR A 443 -32.48 19.72 -10.20
N VAL A 444 -32.92 20.98 -10.24
CA VAL A 444 -32.37 21.96 -11.19
C VAL A 444 -31.21 22.69 -10.52
N LEU A 445 -30.06 22.70 -11.18
CA LEU A 445 -28.85 23.38 -10.73
C LEU A 445 -28.69 24.75 -11.40
N SER A 446 -29.12 24.88 -12.66
CA SER A 446 -29.15 26.14 -13.41
C SER A 446 -30.36 26.15 -14.35
N GLY A 447 -30.85 27.33 -14.74
CA GLY A 447 -32.10 27.49 -15.48
C GLY A 447 -33.32 27.61 -14.56
N THR A 448 -34.41 28.20 -15.06
CA THR A 448 -35.55 28.67 -14.24
C THR A 448 -36.83 27.83 -14.41
N ASP A 449 -36.75 26.67 -15.08
CA ASP A 449 -37.92 25.85 -15.45
C ASP A 449 -37.74 24.36 -15.08
N PRO A 450 -38.19 23.93 -13.88
CA PRO A 450 -37.96 22.58 -13.35
C PRO A 450 -38.99 21.56 -13.86
N SER A 451 -39.22 21.52 -15.16
CA SER A 451 -40.25 20.73 -15.83
C SER A 451 -39.87 19.24 -15.98
N LEU A 452 -39.64 18.54 -14.85
CA LEU A 452 -39.36 17.09 -14.78
C LEU A 452 -40.64 16.27 -14.55
N SER A 453 -40.75 15.11 -15.19
CA SER A 453 -41.91 14.21 -15.05
C SER A 453 -42.04 13.55 -13.67
N ASN A 454 -40.93 13.13 -13.06
CA ASN A 454 -40.85 12.68 -11.67
C ASN A 454 -39.38 12.76 -11.20
N PRO A 455 -39.03 13.60 -10.21
CA PRO A 455 -37.64 13.78 -9.79
C PRO A 455 -37.03 12.60 -9.01
N ASN A 456 -37.80 11.58 -8.62
CA ASN A 456 -37.34 10.53 -7.69
C ASN A 456 -37.15 9.15 -8.37
N ILE A 457 -36.94 9.12 -9.68
CA ILE A 457 -36.73 7.90 -10.48
C ILE A 457 -35.44 8.00 -11.32
N PRO A 458 -34.82 6.87 -11.73
CA PRO A 458 -33.60 6.89 -12.53
C PRO A 458 -33.78 7.39 -13.98
N ASN A 459 -34.99 7.65 -14.44
CA ASN A 459 -35.28 7.96 -15.86
C ASN A 459 -36.44 8.96 -16.07
N PRO A 460 -36.31 10.24 -15.66
CA PRO A 460 -37.31 11.27 -15.89
C PRO A 460 -37.25 11.87 -17.32
N VAL A 461 -38.28 12.66 -17.66
CA VAL A 461 -38.35 13.45 -18.89
C VAL A 461 -38.36 14.93 -18.52
N ALA A 462 -37.61 15.76 -19.25
CA ALA A 462 -37.44 17.20 -19.06
C ALA A 462 -38.01 17.99 -20.25
N THR A 463 -38.39 19.26 -20.05
CA THR A 463 -38.94 20.19 -21.09
C THR A 463 -38.54 21.67 -20.86
N PRO A 464 -37.25 21.99 -20.64
CA PRO A 464 -36.84 23.33 -20.22
C PRO A 464 -36.98 24.40 -21.32
N LYS A 465 -37.23 25.64 -20.90
CA LYS A 465 -37.38 26.81 -21.79
C LYS A 465 -36.16 27.75 -21.82
N VAL A 466 -35.15 27.48 -21.00
CA VAL A 466 -33.84 28.15 -21.02
C VAL A 466 -32.76 27.07 -20.96
N THR A 467 -31.48 27.44 -21.14
CA THR A 467 -30.39 26.50 -20.82
C THR A 467 -30.54 26.08 -19.37
N THR A 468 -30.83 24.80 -19.14
CA THR A 468 -31.14 24.25 -17.83
C THR A 468 -30.22 23.07 -17.56
N THR A 469 -29.43 23.17 -16.50
CA THR A 469 -28.64 22.05 -15.98
C THR A 469 -29.47 21.31 -14.94
N TYR A 470 -29.82 20.05 -15.22
CA TYR A 470 -30.36 19.14 -14.21
C TYR A 470 -29.22 18.42 -13.50
N LEU A 471 -29.41 18.17 -12.20
CA LEU A 471 -28.45 17.48 -11.34
C LEU A 471 -29.12 16.22 -10.80
N ALA A 472 -28.63 15.04 -11.18
CA ALA A 472 -28.95 13.80 -10.47
C ALA A 472 -28.18 13.77 -9.15
N THR A 473 -28.79 13.32 -8.06
CA THR A 473 -28.13 13.07 -6.77
C THR A 473 -28.54 11.71 -6.20
N SER A 474 -27.58 10.86 -5.87
CA SER A 474 -27.75 9.59 -5.14
C SER A 474 -27.82 9.86 -3.64
N THR A 475 -28.98 9.59 -3.00
CA THR A 475 -29.21 9.95 -1.59
C THR A 475 -28.59 9.00 -0.58
N ILE A 476 -28.15 7.80 -0.98
CA ILE A 476 -27.48 6.82 -0.07
C ILE A 476 -25.99 7.13 0.13
N ASN A 477 -25.37 7.94 -0.74
CA ASN A 477 -23.95 8.27 -0.66
C ASN A 477 -23.72 9.73 -0.21
N PRO A 478 -23.73 10.06 1.09
CA PRO A 478 -23.42 11.41 1.56
C PRO A 478 -21.90 11.71 1.58
N TYR A 479 -21.06 10.68 1.44
CA TYR A 479 -19.62 10.77 1.70
C TYR A 479 -18.79 11.18 0.49
N CYS A 480 -19.28 10.94 -0.74
CA CYS A 480 -18.63 11.38 -1.98
C CYS A 480 -19.42 12.51 -2.67
N PRO A 481 -19.49 13.74 -2.13
CA PRO A 481 -20.34 14.81 -2.65
C PRO A 481 -20.00 15.32 -4.06
N THR A 482 -18.85 14.90 -4.60
CA THR A 482 -18.38 15.15 -5.98
C THR A 482 -18.73 14.03 -6.97
N PHE A 483 -19.09 12.83 -6.48
CA PHE A 483 -19.36 11.64 -7.30
C PHE A 483 -20.72 11.01 -7.03
N ASN A 484 -21.42 11.41 -5.95
CA ASN A 484 -22.81 11.07 -5.70
C ASN A 484 -23.79 11.83 -6.62
N LYS A 485 -23.26 12.54 -7.61
CA LYS A 485 -23.95 13.49 -8.47
C LYS A 485 -23.36 13.45 -9.86
N ASP A 486 -24.23 13.72 -10.83
CA ASP A 486 -23.82 14.09 -12.17
C ASP A 486 -24.82 15.08 -12.77
N THR A 487 -24.38 15.86 -13.75
CA THR A 487 -25.15 16.91 -14.40
C THR A 487 -25.44 16.59 -15.85
N VAL A 488 -26.64 16.91 -16.30
CA VAL A 488 -27.01 16.96 -17.72
C VAL A 488 -27.48 18.36 -18.08
N VAL A 489 -26.77 18.98 -19.02
CA VAL A 489 -27.06 20.32 -19.56
C VAL A 489 -27.98 20.17 -20.77
N ILE A 490 -29.13 20.82 -20.70
CA ILE A 490 -30.07 20.96 -21.81
C ILE A 490 -29.95 22.39 -22.33
N THR A 491 -29.24 22.60 -23.44
CA THR A 491 -28.82 23.93 -23.93
C THR A 491 -29.83 24.59 -24.86
N VAL A 492 -30.05 25.91 -24.68
CA VAL A 492 -30.93 26.77 -25.51
C VAL A 492 -30.15 28.00 -26.02
N LEU A 493 -30.13 28.23 -27.34
CA LEU A 493 -29.00 28.90 -28.04
C LEU A 493 -29.04 30.44 -28.23
N ASN A 494 -27.86 31.09 -28.12
CA ASN A 494 -27.63 32.55 -27.88
C ASN A 494 -26.82 33.31 -28.99
N GLY A 495 -26.23 34.51 -28.72
CA GLY A 495 -25.80 35.53 -29.73
C GLY A 495 -24.53 36.41 -29.45
N PRO A 496 -24.37 37.61 -30.09
CA PRO A 496 -23.04 38.19 -30.48
C PRO A 496 -22.41 39.35 -29.65
N THR A 497 -21.23 39.85 -30.10
CA THR A 497 -20.06 40.31 -29.27
C THR A 497 -19.36 41.67 -29.63
N MET A 498 -18.22 42.04 -28.97
CA MET A 498 -17.60 43.40 -28.96
C MET A 498 -16.03 43.49 -28.79
N SER A 499 -15.45 44.69 -28.53
CA SER A 499 -13.99 45.00 -28.36
C SER A 499 -13.68 46.21 -27.41
N GLY A 500 -12.42 46.68 -27.27
CA GLY A 500 -11.96 47.58 -26.15
C GLY A 500 -10.68 48.46 -26.29
N GLN A 501 -10.13 48.98 -25.16
CA GLN A 501 -9.12 50.09 -25.08
C GLN A 501 -7.97 49.99 -24.00
N PRO A 502 -6.86 50.79 -24.07
CA PRO A 502 -5.67 50.72 -23.17
C PRO A 502 -5.24 52.02 -22.41
N ASP A 503 -4.13 51.94 -21.63
CA ASP A 503 -3.73 52.87 -20.52
C ASP A 503 -2.53 53.83 -20.78
N ASP A 504 -2.28 54.86 -19.93
CA ASP A 504 -1.23 55.92 -20.07
C ASP A 504 -0.63 56.48 -18.72
N THR A 505 0.26 57.50 -18.72
CA THR A 505 0.94 58.10 -17.53
C THR A 505 1.18 59.63 -17.63
N THR A 506 1.02 60.40 -16.54
CA THR A 506 1.12 61.89 -16.55
C THR A 506 1.64 62.54 -15.25
N CYS A 507 1.95 63.84 -15.29
CA CYS A 507 1.95 64.70 -14.09
C CYS A 507 0.51 65.14 -13.71
N PRO A 508 0.20 65.50 -12.45
CA PRO A 508 -1.18 65.73 -11.99
C PRO A 508 -1.93 66.90 -12.65
N GLY A 509 -2.79 66.64 -13.65
CA GLY A 509 -3.77 67.62 -14.17
C GLY A 509 -4.00 67.72 -15.69
N VAL A 510 -3.59 66.74 -16.51
CA VAL A 510 -3.50 66.83 -17.99
C VAL A 510 -4.59 65.98 -18.70
N THR A 511 -4.74 66.08 -20.04
CA THR A 511 -5.91 65.66 -20.86
C THR A 511 -5.54 64.71 -22.03
N LEU A 512 -6.39 63.73 -22.37
CA LEU A 512 -6.10 62.55 -23.25
C LEU A 512 -7.36 61.92 -23.94
N PRO A 513 -7.32 61.34 -25.17
CA PRO A 513 -8.49 60.77 -25.92
C PRO A 513 -8.62 59.20 -26.02
N LEU A 514 -9.79 58.62 -26.40
CA LEU A 514 -10.16 57.16 -26.38
C LEU A 514 -11.13 56.65 -27.53
N ASP A 515 -11.21 55.32 -27.84
CA ASP A 515 -11.98 54.69 -28.97
C ASP A 515 -12.31 53.15 -28.89
N LEU A 516 -13.59 52.70 -28.93
CA LEU A 516 -14.04 51.29 -28.70
C LEU A 516 -13.82 50.21 -29.79
N GLY A 517 -13.80 50.55 -31.08
CA GLY A 517 -13.60 49.54 -32.15
C GLY A 517 -14.66 48.42 -32.35
N ILE A 518 -15.97 48.70 -32.27
CA ILE A 518 -17.04 47.68 -32.46
C ILE A 518 -17.09 47.14 -33.92
N VAL A 519 -17.04 45.81 -34.08
CA VAL A 519 -17.22 45.10 -35.38
C VAL A 519 -18.70 44.97 -35.73
N LYS A 520 -19.13 45.58 -36.85
CA LYS A 520 -20.55 45.72 -37.26
C LYS A 520 -20.81 44.92 -38.54
N SER A 521 -21.67 43.89 -38.49
CA SER A 521 -22.02 43.06 -39.66
C SER A 521 -22.95 43.79 -40.64
N PRO A 522 -22.77 43.64 -41.97
CA PRO A 522 -23.65 44.27 -42.96
C PRO A 522 -25.12 43.86 -42.80
N GLY A 523 -26.03 44.84 -42.73
CA GLY A 523 -27.47 44.62 -42.56
C GLY A 523 -27.94 44.44 -41.11
N VAL A 524 -27.04 44.48 -40.12
CA VAL A 524 -27.34 44.35 -38.69
C VAL A 524 -27.18 45.71 -37.99
N THR A 525 -28.06 46.03 -37.05
CA THR A 525 -28.03 47.30 -36.29
C THR A 525 -27.64 47.06 -34.82
N TYR A 526 -26.88 47.98 -34.22
CA TYR A 526 -26.25 47.83 -32.90
C TYR A 526 -26.39 49.13 -32.07
N ASN A 527 -26.43 49.03 -30.73
CA ASN A 527 -26.59 50.16 -29.78
C ASN A 527 -25.49 50.11 -28.70
N VAL A 528 -25.06 51.25 -28.13
CA VAL A 528 -23.83 51.37 -27.28
C VAL A 528 -24.03 52.29 -26.04
N LYS A 529 -23.34 52.05 -24.92
CA LYS A 529 -23.36 52.90 -23.69
C LYS A 529 -22.14 52.71 -22.76
N TRP A 530 -21.50 53.80 -22.29
CA TRP A 530 -20.37 53.82 -21.33
C TRP A 530 -20.77 54.24 -19.89
N THR A 531 -19.94 53.97 -18.88
CA THR A 531 -20.05 54.44 -17.46
C THR A 531 -18.68 54.32 -16.73
N PRO A 532 -18.31 55.20 -15.78
CA PRO A 532 -18.89 56.51 -15.47
C PRO A 532 -18.52 57.57 -16.52
N ALA A 533 -19.29 58.65 -16.62
CA ALA A 533 -19.01 59.76 -17.52
C ALA A 533 -18.03 60.81 -16.95
N THR A 534 -17.45 60.56 -15.76
CA THR A 534 -16.70 61.56 -15.00
C THR A 534 -15.41 61.95 -15.71
N GLY A 535 -15.35 63.17 -16.23
CA GLY A 535 -14.20 63.66 -17.01
C GLY A 535 -14.24 63.30 -18.50
N LEU A 536 -15.23 62.52 -18.97
CA LEU A 536 -15.39 62.12 -20.36
C LEU A 536 -16.17 63.15 -21.21
N SER A 537 -15.85 63.25 -22.50
CA SER A 537 -16.56 64.12 -23.46
C SER A 537 -17.90 63.57 -23.98
N SER A 538 -18.11 62.24 -24.00
CA SER A 538 -19.40 61.61 -24.33
C SER A 538 -19.52 60.18 -23.75
N ALA A 539 -20.74 59.76 -23.41
CA ALA A 539 -21.02 58.45 -22.78
C ALA A 539 -21.84 57.48 -23.65
N THR A 540 -22.15 57.84 -24.91
CA THR A 540 -22.88 56.98 -25.88
C THR A 540 -22.23 56.93 -27.26
N SER A 541 -21.17 57.72 -27.49
CA SER A 541 -20.27 57.59 -28.63
C SER A 541 -19.40 56.34 -28.49
N ASP A 542 -18.97 55.73 -29.59
CA ASP A 542 -17.86 54.77 -29.56
C ASP A 542 -16.49 55.45 -29.29
N LYS A 543 -16.39 56.79 -29.27
CA LYS A 543 -15.13 57.55 -29.07
C LYS A 543 -15.28 58.84 -28.21
N PRO A 544 -14.69 58.91 -26.99
CA PRO A 544 -14.65 60.11 -26.11
C PRO A 544 -13.24 60.53 -25.58
N ASP A 545 -13.13 61.63 -24.81
CA ASP A 545 -11.86 62.19 -24.26
C ASP A 545 -11.91 62.45 -22.73
N ALA A 546 -10.78 62.30 -22.01
CA ALA A 546 -10.62 62.33 -20.55
C ALA A 546 -9.61 63.39 -19.99
N LYS A 547 -9.68 63.72 -18.69
CA LYS A 547 -8.71 64.61 -17.97
C LYS A 547 -8.56 64.27 -16.48
N LEU A 548 -7.34 64.01 -15.99
CA LEU A 548 -7.12 63.46 -14.63
C LEU A 548 -6.02 64.16 -13.81
N LYS A 549 -6.05 63.95 -12.49
CA LYS A 549 -4.99 64.31 -11.51
C LYS A 549 -4.38 63.11 -10.79
N THR A 550 -5.05 61.95 -10.85
CA THR A 550 -4.73 60.68 -10.19
C THR A 550 -5.33 59.54 -11.04
N THR A 551 -4.80 58.33 -10.87
CA THR A 551 -5.16 57.07 -11.52
C THR A 551 -6.67 56.74 -11.44
N THR A 552 -7.36 56.47 -12.56
CA THR A 552 -8.86 56.38 -12.68
C THR A 552 -9.34 55.46 -13.84
N GLN A 553 -10.54 54.81 -13.76
CA GLN A 553 -11.00 53.68 -14.63
C GLN A 553 -12.45 53.78 -15.22
N TYR A 554 -12.80 53.07 -16.33
CA TYR A 554 -14.12 53.12 -17.08
C TYR A 554 -14.76 51.75 -17.55
N THR A 555 -16.00 51.70 -18.12
CA THR A 555 -16.80 50.47 -18.52
C THR A 555 -17.92 50.65 -19.64
N VAL A 556 -18.39 49.62 -20.41
CA VAL A 556 -19.36 49.73 -21.60
C VAL A 556 -20.30 48.50 -21.97
N GLU A 557 -21.36 48.60 -22.86
CA GLU A 557 -22.35 47.53 -23.31
C GLU A 557 -22.88 47.58 -24.81
N VAL A 558 -23.17 46.44 -25.53
CA VAL A 558 -23.74 46.33 -26.95
C VAL A 558 -24.65 45.07 -27.27
N GLY A 559 -25.48 45.02 -28.37
CA GLY A 559 -26.23 43.83 -28.94
C GLY A 559 -26.77 43.90 -30.42
N SER A 560 -27.41 42.85 -31.01
CA SER A 560 -27.74 42.65 -32.48
C SER A 560 -29.23 42.46 -32.94
N SER A 561 -29.47 42.18 -34.24
CA SER A 561 -30.82 42.10 -34.91
C SER A 561 -31.25 40.77 -35.56
N ASP A 562 -30.39 39.74 -35.63
CA ASP A 562 -30.82 38.34 -35.88
C ASP A 562 -31.53 37.72 -34.65
N ASN A 563 -31.66 38.55 -33.61
CA ASN A 563 -32.54 38.53 -32.44
C ASN A 563 -32.10 37.66 -31.25
N ARG A 564 -30.86 37.94 -30.74
CA ARG A 564 -30.24 37.31 -29.53
C ARG A 564 -29.47 38.24 -28.53
N CYS A 565 -28.12 38.24 -28.46
CA CYS A 565 -27.34 38.59 -27.22
C CYS A 565 -26.30 39.78 -27.27
N LYS A 566 -25.38 39.88 -26.28
CA LYS A 566 -24.59 41.08 -25.86
C LYS A 566 -23.14 40.86 -25.31
N THR A 567 -22.31 41.91 -25.10
CA THR A 567 -20.94 41.92 -24.46
C THR A 567 -20.50 43.31 -23.86
N LEU A 568 -19.36 43.44 -23.13
CA LEU A 568 -18.83 44.60 -22.34
C LEU A 568 -17.25 44.77 -22.33
N ASP A 569 -16.64 45.89 -21.82
CA ASP A 569 -15.17 46.24 -21.79
C ASP A 569 -14.72 47.36 -20.73
N THR A 570 -13.39 47.66 -20.45
CA THR A 570 -12.80 48.62 -19.41
C THR A 570 -11.32 49.20 -19.61
N VAL A 571 -10.86 50.34 -18.97
CA VAL A 571 -9.53 51.09 -19.19
C VAL A 571 -8.94 51.96 -17.98
N LEU A 572 -7.60 52.29 -17.81
CA LEU A 572 -6.86 52.95 -16.63
C LEU A 572 -5.58 53.92 -16.92
N ILE A 573 -4.85 54.61 -15.96
CA ILE A 573 -3.67 55.62 -16.13
C ILE A 573 -2.72 55.87 -14.85
N ASP A 574 -1.36 56.19 -14.84
CA ASP A 574 -0.45 56.42 -13.59
C ASP A 574 0.77 57.51 -13.51
N VAL A 575 1.87 57.41 -12.65
CA VAL A 575 2.83 58.50 -12.08
C VAL A 575 4.41 58.24 -11.79
N LEU A 576 5.21 58.99 -10.90
CA LEU A 576 6.76 59.12 -10.78
C LEU A 576 7.50 59.57 -9.40
N THR A 577 8.88 59.56 -9.21
CA THR A 577 9.73 59.71 -7.90
C THR A 577 11.24 60.34 -7.83
N GLY A 578 12.23 59.97 -6.89
CA GLY A 578 13.43 60.78 -6.33
C GLY A 578 14.89 60.20 -5.91
N LEU A 579 15.63 60.68 -4.84
CA LEU A 579 17.14 60.64 -4.46
C LEU A 579 17.71 59.56 -3.42
N THR A 580 19.04 59.21 -3.44
CA THR A 580 19.81 58.22 -2.59
C THR A 580 21.35 58.48 -2.29
N LEU A 581 22.11 57.55 -1.66
CA LEU A 581 23.59 57.59 -1.38
C LEU A 581 24.20 56.16 -1.19
N ASP A 582 25.54 55.97 -1.29
CA ASP A 582 26.17 54.62 -1.52
C ASP A 582 27.25 54.12 -0.52
N ASN A 583 27.83 54.92 0.39
CA ASN A 583 28.95 54.46 1.24
C ASN A 583 28.52 53.75 2.55
N HIS A 584 29.43 52.98 3.16
CA HIS A 584 29.22 52.26 4.43
C HIS A 584 30.34 52.51 5.47
N ASP A 585 30.03 52.29 6.74
CA ASP A 585 30.94 52.54 7.88
C ASP A 585 32.17 51.61 7.86
N THR A 586 33.32 52.09 8.35
CA THR A 586 34.62 51.39 8.23
C THR A 586 35.43 51.35 9.55
N GLN A 587 36.17 50.25 9.76
CA GLN A 587 37.03 49.99 10.93
C GLN A 587 38.51 49.87 10.54
N ILE A 588 39.43 50.34 11.40
CA ILE A 588 40.89 50.32 11.15
C ILE A 588 41.73 50.07 12.42
N CYS A 589 43.01 49.72 12.25
CA CYS A 589 43.99 49.74 13.33
C CYS A 589 44.39 51.18 13.65
N VAL A 590 44.97 51.42 14.83
CA VAL A 590 45.61 52.70 15.16
C VAL A 590 46.67 53.06 14.09
N GLY A 591 46.31 53.95 13.15
CA GLY A 591 47.21 54.48 12.10
C GLY A 591 46.84 54.27 10.61
N GLN A 592 45.56 54.18 10.19
CA GLN A 592 45.16 53.99 8.77
C GLN A 592 44.01 54.94 8.30
N SER A 593 43.52 54.84 7.05
CA SER A 593 42.64 55.83 6.37
C SER A 593 41.60 55.23 5.38
N VAL A 594 40.55 55.99 4.98
CA VAL A 594 39.31 55.51 4.29
C VAL A 594 38.73 56.51 3.23
N ASP A 595 37.97 56.02 2.21
CA ASP A 595 37.32 56.80 1.10
C ASP A 595 35.74 56.75 1.09
N VAL A 596 35.05 57.55 0.25
CA VAL A 596 33.56 57.78 0.25
C VAL A 596 32.92 57.97 -1.16
N LEU A 597 31.64 57.56 -1.42
CA LEU A 597 30.87 57.64 -2.70
C LEU A 597 29.30 57.80 -2.57
N GLY A 598 28.54 58.19 -3.64
CA GLY A 598 27.05 58.30 -3.67
C GLY A 598 26.32 58.54 -5.03
N LYS A 599 24.96 58.44 -5.11
CA LYS A 599 24.13 58.60 -6.36
C LYS A 599 22.74 59.26 -6.24
N MET A 600 22.35 60.09 -7.22
CA MET A 600 21.14 60.93 -7.24
C MET A 600 20.38 60.97 -8.60
N ASP A 601 19.06 61.18 -8.60
CA ASP A 601 18.32 61.57 -9.83
C ASP A 601 18.87 62.90 -10.37
N ALA A 602 19.28 62.93 -11.64
CA ALA A 602 20.15 63.95 -12.27
C ALA A 602 19.54 65.37 -12.42
N ARG A 603 18.59 65.72 -11.56
CA ARG A 603 17.81 66.95 -11.56
C ARG A 603 17.95 67.77 -10.25
N TYR A 604 18.56 67.22 -9.19
CA TYR A 604 18.70 67.87 -7.87
C TYR A 604 20.12 68.50 -7.62
N ASN A 605 20.31 69.35 -6.59
CA ASN A 605 21.56 70.10 -6.24
C ASN A 605 22.01 69.92 -4.76
N ILE A 606 23.31 69.84 -4.41
CA ILE A 606 23.81 69.30 -3.10
C ILE A 606 24.60 70.26 -2.14
N VAL A 607 24.59 70.00 -0.80
CA VAL A 607 25.38 70.63 0.30
C VAL A 607 25.89 69.58 1.36
N TRP A 608 26.98 69.87 2.12
CA TRP A 608 27.65 68.99 3.14
C TRP A 608 27.79 69.61 4.56
N ASN A 609 27.96 68.80 5.62
CA ASN A 609 28.30 69.22 7.01
C ASN A 609 28.98 68.11 7.88
N SER A 610 29.62 68.44 9.01
CA SER A 610 30.19 67.50 10.01
C SER A 610 29.95 67.97 11.45
N LYS A 611 30.09 67.09 12.46
CA LYS A 611 29.38 67.24 13.75
C LYS A 611 30.18 67.07 15.04
N THR A 612 31.31 66.36 15.06
CA THR A 612 31.96 65.95 16.33
C THR A 612 33.40 66.39 16.56
N ASP A 613 34.19 66.74 15.54
CA ASP A 613 35.58 67.18 15.78
C ASP A 613 36.14 68.25 14.83
N GLY A 614 37.26 68.85 15.23
CA GLY A 614 37.77 70.12 14.71
C GLY A 614 38.43 70.09 13.33
N ALA A 615 37.75 70.66 12.32
CA ALA A 615 38.30 71.14 11.05
C ALA A 615 38.96 70.09 10.11
N ALA A 616 38.13 69.30 9.44
CA ALA A 616 38.54 68.56 8.25
C ALA A 616 38.88 69.49 7.06
N THR A 617 39.98 69.23 6.35
CA THR A 617 40.39 70.01 5.16
C THR A 617 39.71 69.52 3.89
N TYR A 618 38.64 70.20 3.49
CA TYR A 618 37.94 69.96 2.22
C TYR A 618 38.39 70.92 1.10
N ASN A 619 38.31 70.46 -0.16
CA ASN A 619 38.61 71.24 -1.37
C ASN A 619 37.40 71.14 -2.33
N PRO A 620 36.78 72.24 -2.81
CA PRO A 620 35.37 72.20 -3.24
C PRO A 620 35.15 71.94 -4.74
N SER A 621 34.29 70.96 -5.05
CA SER A 621 33.40 70.96 -6.22
C SER A 621 32.18 70.06 -5.96
N ASN A 622 31.15 70.11 -6.81
CA ASN A 622 29.85 69.47 -6.56
C ASN A 622 29.84 67.96 -6.87
N ASP A 623 30.70 67.18 -6.19
CA ASP A 623 30.81 65.72 -6.34
C ASP A 623 30.80 65.03 -4.96
N ILE A 624 30.53 63.72 -4.92
CA ILE A 624 30.23 62.96 -3.68
C ILE A 624 31.42 62.06 -3.28
N VAL A 625 32.67 62.54 -3.45
CA VAL A 625 33.89 61.69 -3.35
C VAL A 625 35.00 62.37 -2.53
N THR A 626 35.51 61.72 -1.47
CA THR A 626 36.62 62.23 -0.62
C THR A 626 37.27 61.13 0.26
N THR A 627 38.44 61.43 0.85
CA THR A 627 39.25 60.58 1.76
C THR A 627 39.33 61.16 3.19
N ILE A 628 39.45 60.32 4.23
CA ILE A 628 39.48 60.70 5.67
C ILE A 628 40.47 59.83 6.49
N THR A 629 41.14 60.42 7.50
CA THR A 629 42.12 59.75 8.40
C THR A 629 41.97 60.18 9.88
N PRO A 630 41.49 59.33 10.81
CA PRO A 630 41.39 59.61 12.25
C PRO A 630 42.73 59.49 13.01
N GLY A 631 42.77 59.96 14.26
CA GLY A 631 43.99 60.03 15.09
C GLY A 631 44.00 59.24 16.42
N ASP A 632 42.87 58.70 16.86
CA ASP A 632 42.69 58.07 18.18
C ASP A 632 41.66 56.91 18.15
N THR A 633 41.49 56.22 19.29
CA THR A 633 40.55 55.09 19.43
C THR A 633 39.13 55.57 19.76
N GLY A 634 38.27 55.74 18.75
CA GLY A 634 36.89 56.22 18.91
C GLY A 634 36.06 56.17 17.61
N ASN A 635 34.86 56.78 17.64
CA ASN A 635 33.93 56.88 16.51
C ASN A 635 33.76 58.33 16.01
N HIS A 636 33.67 58.56 14.68
CA HIS A 636 33.66 59.89 14.03
C HIS A 636 32.61 60.01 12.88
N THR A 637 31.88 61.14 12.67
CA THR A 637 30.59 61.21 11.88
C THR A 637 30.36 62.45 10.95
N TYR A 638 29.65 62.30 9.79
CA TYR A 638 29.49 63.30 8.67
C TYR A 638 28.13 63.27 7.89
N VAL A 639 27.65 64.38 7.23
CA VAL A 639 26.24 64.60 6.69
C VAL A 639 26.10 65.38 5.33
N ILE A 640 25.01 65.17 4.51
CA ILE A 640 24.77 65.70 3.11
C ILE A 640 23.26 66.06 2.79
N THR A 641 22.86 66.95 1.82
CA THR A 641 21.44 67.37 1.45
C THR A 641 21.16 67.96 0.00
N GLY A 642 19.94 67.96 -0.63
CA GLY A 642 19.62 68.66 -1.96
C GLY A 642 18.17 68.87 -2.62
N ASP A 643 18.01 69.73 -3.70
CA ASP A 643 16.75 70.39 -4.34
C ASP A 643 16.55 70.33 -5.92
N TYR A 644 15.30 70.26 -6.50
CA TYR A 644 14.92 70.36 -7.97
C TYR A 644 13.73 71.30 -8.37
N TYR A 645 13.71 71.80 -9.62
CA TYR A 645 12.84 72.89 -10.12
C TYR A 645 11.40 72.59 -10.64
N LYS A 646 11.06 71.45 -11.28
CA LYS A 646 9.70 71.30 -11.88
C LYS A 646 8.56 71.07 -10.87
N CYS A 647 8.90 70.82 -9.61
CA CYS A 647 7.96 70.69 -8.49
C CYS A 647 7.97 71.91 -7.55
N LYS A 648 8.51 73.06 -7.98
CA LYS A 648 8.64 74.24 -7.11
C LYS A 648 7.29 74.76 -6.60
N ASN A 649 7.30 75.25 -5.36
CA ASN A 649 6.17 75.68 -4.54
C ASN A 649 5.41 74.56 -3.78
N VAL A 650 6.14 73.60 -3.21
CA VAL A 650 5.65 72.71 -2.14
C VAL A 650 6.48 72.96 -0.85
N PRO A 651 5.90 72.95 0.37
CA PRO A 651 6.66 73.22 1.60
C PRO A 651 7.67 72.13 1.98
N LEU A 652 8.79 72.55 2.57
CA LEU A 652 9.80 71.69 3.20
C LEU A 652 9.16 70.68 4.17
N GLY A 653 9.54 69.41 4.06
CA GLY A 653 9.03 68.31 4.91
C GLY A 653 7.75 67.62 4.42
N ALA A 654 7.13 68.09 3.34
CA ALA A 654 6.11 67.31 2.61
C ALA A 654 6.76 66.35 1.60
N PRO A 655 6.08 65.29 1.10
CA PRO A 655 6.67 64.26 0.21
C PRO A 655 7.15 64.71 -1.19
N ASN A 656 7.28 66.02 -1.44
CA ASN A 656 7.81 66.60 -2.68
C ASN A 656 8.71 67.82 -2.33
N GLY A 657 9.73 67.59 -1.49
CA GLY A 657 10.71 68.58 -1.05
C GLY A 657 12.01 67.92 -0.56
N ASP A 658 13.03 68.75 -0.32
CA ASP A 658 14.47 68.44 -0.21
C ASP A 658 14.88 67.29 0.75
N THR A 659 16.02 66.63 0.48
CA THR A 659 16.40 65.29 1.01
C THR A 659 17.89 65.16 1.44
N SER A 660 18.24 64.32 2.45
CA SER A 660 19.55 64.31 3.19
C SER A 660 20.01 62.94 3.80
N ALA A 661 21.33 62.73 4.12
CA ALA A 661 21.90 61.48 4.72
C ALA A 661 23.27 61.63 5.50
N GLU A 662 23.78 60.60 6.23
CA GLU A 662 24.90 60.62 7.25
C GLU A 662 25.74 59.28 7.32
N PHE A 663 27.02 59.26 7.81
CA PHE A 663 27.91 58.04 7.97
C PHE A 663 29.07 58.14 9.04
N VAL A 664 29.77 57.02 9.39
CA VAL A 664 30.73 56.87 10.56
C VAL A 664 32.06 56.09 10.30
N ILE A 665 33.12 56.27 11.12
CA ILE A 665 34.44 55.53 11.11
C ILE A 665 34.91 55.13 12.55
N ASN A 666 35.63 53.99 12.76
CA ASN A 666 36.06 53.39 14.05
C ASN A 666 37.54 52.84 14.10
N VAL A 667 38.20 52.75 15.28
CA VAL A 667 39.65 52.39 15.44
C VAL A 667 39.99 51.47 16.66
N GLN A 668 40.91 50.47 16.52
CA GLN A 668 41.04 49.28 17.42
C GLN A 668 42.48 48.88 17.95
N PRO A 669 42.64 48.04 19.02
CA PRO A 669 43.89 47.70 19.73
C PRO A 669 44.48 46.26 19.48
N ASN A 670 45.34 45.74 20.39
CA ASN A 670 46.12 44.46 20.28
C ASN A 670 45.89 43.48 21.48
N PRO A 671 45.84 42.14 21.29
CA PRO A 671 45.57 41.12 22.34
C PRO A 671 46.79 40.29 22.86
N THR A 672 46.56 39.45 23.89
CA THR A 672 47.38 38.31 24.38
C THR A 672 46.53 37.10 24.84
N VAL A 673 47.03 35.84 24.78
CA VAL A 673 46.23 34.57 24.84
C VAL A 673 46.75 33.47 25.82
N SER A 674 45.88 32.55 26.31
CA SER A 674 46.25 31.23 26.92
C SER A 674 45.11 30.15 26.89
N VAL A 675 45.40 28.83 27.03
CA VAL A 675 44.44 27.66 26.96
C VAL A 675 44.55 26.57 28.07
N ASP A 676 43.70 25.53 28.01
CA ASP A 676 43.55 24.36 28.93
C ASP A 676 44.61 23.22 28.81
N ASP A 677 44.59 22.26 29.76
CA ASP A 677 45.43 21.03 29.84
C ASP A 677 44.94 19.82 28.98
N ASP A 678 45.81 18.83 28.76
CA ASP A 678 45.60 17.63 27.91
C ASP A 678 44.58 16.57 28.45
N ALA A 679 43.89 15.83 27.56
CA ALA A 679 42.82 14.86 27.91
C ALA A 679 42.68 13.60 27.01
N SER A 680 41.68 12.72 27.28
CA SER A 680 41.40 11.49 26.49
C SER A 680 39.92 11.04 26.50
N MET A 681 39.44 10.42 25.40
CA MET A 681 38.01 10.07 25.15
C MET A 681 37.79 8.96 24.07
N CYS A 682 36.56 8.48 23.85
CA CYS A 682 36.21 7.60 22.72
C CYS A 682 35.93 8.40 21.43
N TYR A 683 36.05 7.76 20.27
CA TYR A 683 35.63 8.32 18.98
C TYR A 683 34.12 8.63 19.00
N GLY A 684 33.75 9.84 18.59
CA GLY A 684 32.37 10.34 18.63
C GLY A 684 31.96 11.04 19.94
N ASP A 685 32.77 11.00 21.00
CA ASP A 685 32.52 11.79 22.22
C ASP A 685 32.74 13.30 21.98
N THR A 686 32.25 14.13 22.91
CA THR A 686 32.45 15.59 22.91
C THR A 686 32.99 16.12 24.24
N MET A 687 33.87 17.12 24.21
CA MET A 687 34.46 17.77 25.39
C MET A 687 34.53 19.30 25.21
N GLN A 688 34.20 20.08 26.24
CA GLN A 688 34.35 21.54 26.19
C GLN A 688 35.79 21.96 26.57
N LEU A 689 36.36 22.87 25.80
CA LEU A 689 37.65 23.53 26.03
C LEU A 689 37.44 24.96 26.55
N THR A 690 38.49 25.57 27.08
CA THR A 690 38.53 26.94 27.61
C THR A 690 39.81 27.66 27.16
N ALA A 691 39.69 28.98 26.98
CA ALA A 691 40.80 29.88 26.66
C ALA A 691 40.55 31.29 27.24
N VAL A 692 41.62 32.03 27.48
CA VAL A 692 41.58 33.36 28.11
C VAL A 692 42.33 34.38 27.25
N VAL A 693 41.77 35.58 27.10
CA VAL A 693 42.31 36.65 26.24
C VAL A 693 42.26 38.00 26.99
N SER A 694 43.26 38.85 26.74
CA SER A 694 43.48 40.13 27.41
C SER A 694 43.99 41.20 26.41
N PRO A 695 43.73 42.51 26.59
CA PRO A 695 42.92 43.13 27.65
C PRO A 695 41.43 42.83 27.51
N ASP A 696 40.78 42.57 28.65
CA ASP A 696 39.35 42.28 28.83
C ASP A 696 38.43 43.47 28.53
N SER A 697 38.95 44.70 28.66
CA SER A 697 38.21 45.94 28.39
C SER A 697 37.78 46.10 26.93
N TYR A 698 38.46 45.42 25.99
CA TYR A 698 38.07 45.39 24.58
C TYR A 698 37.38 44.07 24.25
N HIS A 699 36.16 44.15 23.69
CA HIS A 699 35.27 42.98 23.59
C HIS A 699 35.15 42.42 22.17
N ASP A 700 35.50 43.21 21.14
CA ASP A 700 35.33 42.85 19.73
C ASP A 700 36.53 42.04 19.19
N TYR A 701 36.93 40.96 19.87
CA TYR A 701 37.97 40.04 19.37
C TYR A 701 37.39 38.99 18.43
N ILE A 702 38.08 38.75 17.32
CA ILE A 702 37.91 37.60 16.43
C ILE A 702 38.84 36.50 16.92
N TYR A 703 38.31 35.35 17.31
CA TYR A 703 39.12 34.20 17.73
C TYR A 703 39.28 33.17 16.58
N SER A 704 40.23 32.25 16.69
CA SER A 704 40.52 31.23 15.67
C SER A 704 41.27 30.02 16.25
N TRP A 705 40.64 28.85 16.32
CA TRP A 705 41.29 27.56 16.60
C TRP A 705 41.75 26.82 15.31
N ALA A 706 42.88 26.12 15.37
CA ALA A 706 43.44 25.32 14.27
C ALA A 706 44.21 24.06 14.77
N PRO A 707 44.06 22.87 14.19
CA PRO A 707 43.10 22.50 13.14
C PRO A 707 41.66 22.60 13.66
N GLY A 708 40.81 23.29 12.91
CA GLY A 708 39.44 23.58 13.32
C GLY A 708 38.43 22.47 13.04
N GLU A 709 38.83 21.43 12.31
CA GLU A 709 37.94 20.42 11.71
C GLU A 709 37.12 19.63 12.76
N ALA A 710 37.64 19.54 13.98
CA ALA A 710 37.06 18.79 15.10
C ALA A 710 36.36 19.67 16.15
N LEU A 711 36.16 20.96 15.91
CA LEU A 711 35.55 21.90 16.86
C LEU A 711 34.19 22.38 16.38
N ASP A 712 33.23 22.54 17.29
CA ASP A 712 31.90 23.09 16.98
C ASP A 712 31.98 24.51 16.40
N PHE A 713 32.92 25.32 16.91
CA PHE A 713 33.25 26.65 16.46
C PHE A 713 34.74 26.92 16.66
N THR A 714 35.40 27.49 15.66
CA THR A 714 36.79 27.97 15.77
C THR A 714 36.89 29.38 16.34
N ASP A 715 35.78 30.11 16.47
CA ASP A 715 35.74 31.56 16.68
C ASP A 715 35.37 32.00 18.11
N ARG A 716 35.63 31.14 19.11
CA ARG A 716 35.33 31.43 20.53
C ARG A 716 36.37 30.90 21.51
N THR A 717 36.32 31.43 22.73
CA THR A 717 37.15 31.00 23.86
C THR A 717 36.71 29.69 24.51
N ASN A 718 35.49 29.19 24.26
CA ASN A 718 34.96 28.01 24.96
C ASN A 718 34.31 26.94 24.04
N PRO A 719 34.99 26.48 22.98
CA PRO A 719 34.40 25.56 22.00
C PRO A 719 34.24 24.14 22.53
N ILE A 720 33.48 23.33 21.81
CA ILE A 720 33.29 21.90 22.05
C ILE A 720 34.08 21.13 20.99
N PHE A 721 35.12 20.40 21.43
CA PHE A 721 35.82 19.41 20.62
C PHE A 721 34.95 18.15 20.47
N SER A 722 34.91 17.62 19.25
CA SER A 722 34.23 16.39 18.86
C SER A 722 35.26 15.40 18.34
N ALA A 723 35.30 14.19 18.90
CA ALA A 723 36.35 13.20 18.64
C ALA A 723 36.17 12.47 17.30
N ILE A 724 36.36 13.20 16.18
CA ILE A 724 36.09 12.73 14.81
C ILE A 724 37.27 12.00 14.14
N THR A 725 38.40 11.84 14.82
CA THR A 725 39.61 11.16 14.30
C THR A 725 40.29 10.39 15.43
N GLU A 726 40.70 9.15 15.15
CA GLU A 726 41.37 8.28 16.13
C GLU A 726 42.84 8.66 16.35
N GLY A 727 43.36 8.46 17.56
CA GLY A 727 44.72 8.81 17.95
C GLY A 727 44.82 10.19 18.59
N THR A 728 46.02 10.80 18.55
CA THR A 728 46.33 12.05 19.28
C THR A 728 46.30 13.27 18.36
N THR A 729 45.56 14.31 18.75
CA THR A 729 45.39 15.59 18.04
C THR A 729 45.84 16.75 18.93
N THR A 730 46.56 17.72 18.37
CA THR A 730 46.95 18.97 19.05
C THR A 730 46.26 20.15 18.40
N LEU A 731 45.71 21.07 19.21
CA LEU A 731 44.93 22.24 18.80
C LEU A 731 45.66 23.52 19.22
N LYS A 732 45.61 24.54 18.36
CA LYS A 732 46.17 25.88 18.57
C LYS A 732 45.05 26.92 18.59
N PHE A 733 45.02 27.78 19.59
CA PHE A 733 44.11 28.93 19.68
C PHE A 733 44.82 30.22 19.28
N ILE A 734 44.12 31.14 18.63
CA ILE A 734 44.58 32.47 18.21
C ILE A 734 43.48 33.49 18.53
N ALA A 735 43.83 34.65 19.06
CA ALA A 735 42.93 35.80 19.19
C ALA A 735 43.42 36.97 18.32
N LYS A 736 42.49 37.72 17.73
CA LYS A 736 42.77 38.81 16.79
C LYS A 736 41.76 39.96 16.91
N THR A 737 42.08 41.19 16.52
CA THR A 737 41.09 42.28 16.32
C THR A 737 40.63 42.38 14.85
N PRO A 738 39.37 42.79 14.57
CA PRO A 738 38.83 42.97 13.21
C PRO A 738 39.75 43.75 12.29
N ALA A 739 40.41 44.77 12.85
CA ALA A 739 41.40 45.58 12.15
C ALA A 739 42.75 44.89 11.85
N GLY A 740 43.24 43.96 12.68
CA GLY A 740 44.43 43.17 12.29
C GLY A 740 45.31 42.50 13.36
N CYS A 741 45.25 42.84 14.65
CA CYS A 741 46.32 42.52 15.62
C CYS A 741 46.06 41.22 16.41
N SER A 742 47.05 40.33 16.60
CA SER A 742 46.82 38.95 17.11
C SER A 742 47.94 38.27 17.97
N ASP A 743 47.58 37.24 18.75
CA ASP A 743 48.45 36.35 19.58
C ASP A 743 47.88 34.89 19.73
N SER A 744 48.62 33.88 20.27
CA SER A 744 48.23 32.43 20.23
C SER A 744 48.86 31.42 21.25
N ASP A 745 48.17 30.31 21.58
CA ASP A 745 48.60 29.20 22.52
C ASP A 745 48.08 27.77 22.09
N GLU A 746 48.46 26.63 22.74
CA GLU A 746 48.23 25.22 22.27
C GLU A 746 47.88 24.13 23.35
N VAL A 747 47.11 23.06 22.99
CA VAL A 747 46.63 21.92 23.85
C VAL A 747 46.48 20.57 23.11
N SER A 748 46.60 19.39 23.74
CA SER A 748 46.53 18.05 23.09
C SER A 748 45.52 17.03 23.66
N LEU A 749 44.89 16.23 22.79
CA LEU A 749 43.78 15.32 23.09
C LEU A 749 43.97 13.93 22.44
N ASN A 750 43.58 12.85 23.11
CA ASN A 750 43.78 11.47 22.61
C ASN A 750 42.47 10.63 22.52
N VAL A 751 42.20 10.05 21.36
CA VAL A 751 40.93 9.42 20.99
C VAL A 751 41.07 7.91 20.73
N PHE A 752 40.25 7.09 21.39
CA PHE A 752 40.17 5.64 21.19
C PHE A 752 39.14 5.25 20.11
N SER A 753 39.38 4.16 19.37
CA SER A 753 38.44 3.66 18.35
C SER A 753 37.11 3.20 18.94
N ALA A 754 36.02 3.44 18.21
CA ALA A 754 34.67 2.99 18.56
C ALA A 754 34.12 1.86 17.66
N THR A 755 34.89 1.33 16.69
CA THR A 755 34.40 0.28 15.76
C THR A 755 34.93 -1.11 16.14
N PHE A 756 34.04 -2.03 16.53
CA PHE A 756 34.38 -3.39 16.96
C PHE A 756 33.35 -4.49 16.59
N LEU A 757 32.22 -4.14 15.96
CA LEU A 757 31.18 -5.04 15.47
C LEU A 757 31.28 -5.22 13.95
N PHE A 758 31.61 -6.42 13.50
CA PHE A 758 31.80 -6.71 12.07
C PHE A 758 30.74 -7.70 11.56
N LEU A 759 29.90 -7.22 10.65
CA LEU A 759 28.85 -7.99 9.99
C LEU A 759 29.22 -8.38 8.54
N PRO A 760 28.63 -9.46 8.00
CA PRO A 760 28.74 -9.76 6.57
C PRO A 760 27.88 -8.81 5.74
N ASN A 761 28.14 -8.77 4.43
CA ASN A 761 27.44 -7.89 3.49
C ASN A 761 25.92 -8.12 3.44
N ASP A 762 25.19 -7.04 3.16
CA ASP A 762 23.76 -7.05 2.80
C ASP A 762 23.44 -8.14 1.77
N THR A 763 22.35 -8.87 2.01
CA THR A 763 22.02 -10.10 1.27
C THR A 763 20.54 -10.16 0.90
N ALA A 764 20.23 -10.68 -0.28
CA ALA A 764 18.87 -10.92 -0.73
C ALA A 764 18.42 -12.36 -0.43
N ILE A 765 17.15 -12.53 -0.08
CA ILE A 765 16.48 -13.82 0.14
C ILE A 765 15.11 -13.84 -0.57
N CYS A 766 14.53 -15.02 -0.77
CA CYS A 766 13.17 -15.15 -1.29
C CYS A 766 12.14 -15.22 -0.13
N PRO A 767 10.84 -15.00 -0.39
CA PRO A 767 9.89 -14.72 0.70
C PRO A 767 9.63 -15.95 1.57
N GLY A 768 10.17 -15.89 2.80
CA GLY A 768 10.16 -16.95 3.81
C GLY A 768 11.39 -17.88 3.81
N ASP A 769 12.40 -17.62 2.97
CA ASP A 769 13.72 -18.26 3.15
C ASP A 769 14.32 -17.86 4.52
N THR A 770 15.35 -18.59 4.96
CA THR A 770 16.05 -18.31 6.22
C THR A 770 17.56 -18.30 6.00
N ILE A 771 18.21 -17.19 6.32
CA ILE A 771 19.67 -17.03 6.27
C ILE A 771 20.27 -17.11 7.69
N SER A 772 21.54 -17.49 7.79
CA SER A 772 22.35 -17.42 9.02
C SER A 772 23.36 -16.30 8.84
N ILE A 773 23.50 -15.41 9.83
CA ILE A 773 24.47 -14.31 9.82
C ILE A 773 25.66 -14.70 10.68
N ASP A 774 26.88 -14.46 10.21
CA ASP A 774 28.12 -14.75 10.94
C ASP A 774 28.77 -13.44 11.37
N MET A 775 28.53 -13.01 12.62
CA MET A 775 29.15 -11.79 13.19
C MET A 775 30.51 -12.10 13.82
N ASN A 776 31.47 -11.19 13.60
CA ASN A 776 32.75 -11.15 14.29
C ASN A 776 32.80 -9.94 15.25
N VAL A 777 33.34 -10.11 16.45
CA VAL A 777 33.33 -9.10 17.52
C VAL A 777 34.49 -9.30 18.50
N ALA A 778 35.02 -8.21 19.07
CA ALA A 778 36.11 -8.24 20.04
C ALA A 778 35.74 -9.00 21.35
N SER A 779 36.74 -9.63 21.99
CA SER A 779 36.54 -10.42 23.21
C SER A 779 36.18 -9.56 24.43
N GLY A 780 35.10 -9.93 25.12
CA GLY A 780 34.59 -9.20 26.30
C GLY A 780 33.42 -8.26 26.00
N THR A 781 33.19 -7.93 24.73
CA THR A 781 32.06 -7.13 24.25
C THR A 781 30.72 -7.76 24.66
N LYS A 782 29.77 -6.92 25.10
CA LYS A 782 28.35 -7.30 25.26
C LYS A 782 27.57 -6.68 24.11
N PHE A 783 26.72 -7.47 23.46
CA PHE A 783 25.93 -7.00 22.32
C PHE A 783 24.49 -7.53 22.32
N TYR A 784 23.61 -6.87 21.58
CA TYR A 784 22.25 -7.33 21.31
C TYR A 784 21.75 -6.87 19.93
N TRP A 785 20.93 -7.71 19.28
CA TRP A 785 20.31 -7.44 17.99
C TRP A 785 18.92 -6.81 18.12
N LEU A 786 18.56 -5.92 17.19
CA LEU A 786 17.19 -5.44 16.96
C LEU A 786 16.89 -5.33 15.45
N PRO A 787 15.64 -5.55 15.01
CA PRO A 787 14.49 -5.95 15.83
C PRO A 787 14.57 -7.41 16.31
N ASP A 788 13.76 -7.76 17.31
CA ASP A 788 13.74 -9.08 17.93
C ASP A 788 12.76 -10.08 17.27
N PHE A 789 12.13 -9.69 16.16
CA PHE A 789 11.24 -10.54 15.36
C PHE A 789 11.93 -11.12 14.13
N ASN A 790 11.41 -12.26 13.67
CA ASN A 790 11.96 -13.05 12.56
C ASN A 790 13.47 -13.36 12.71
N ILE A 791 13.94 -13.51 13.96
CA ILE A 791 15.32 -13.82 14.36
C ILE A 791 15.34 -14.93 15.42
N SER A 792 16.31 -15.85 15.36
CA SER A 792 16.37 -17.01 16.26
C SER A 792 16.93 -16.72 17.65
N SER A 793 17.73 -15.66 17.81
CA SER A 793 18.28 -15.20 19.08
C SER A 793 18.90 -13.81 18.89
N VAL A 794 18.61 -12.89 19.82
CA VAL A 794 19.16 -11.53 19.78
C VAL A 794 20.54 -11.39 20.46
N SER A 795 21.11 -12.47 21.01
CA SER A 795 22.43 -12.47 21.66
C SER A 795 23.38 -13.53 21.10
N SER A 796 23.08 -14.08 19.93
CA SER A 796 23.97 -14.99 19.19
C SER A 796 24.93 -14.21 18.30
N MET A 797 26.18 -14.68 18.18
CA MET A 797 27.07 -14.30 17.08
C MET A 797 26.64 -14.94 15.75
N GLN A 798 25.84 -16.01 15.83
CA GLN A 798 25.26 -16.73 14.70
C GLN A 798 23.72 -16.79 14.80
N PRO A 799 22.99 -15.68 14.57
CA PRO A 799 21.54 -15.70 14.49
C PRO A 799 21.06 -16.18 13.11
N ARG A 800 19.92 -16.85 13.08
CA ARG A 800 19.15 -17.10 11.84
C ARG A 800 18.05 -16.05 11.72
N ILE A 801 17.82 -15.53 10.52
CA ILE A 801 16.79 -14.52 10.23
C ILE A 801 15.96 -14.86 8.98
N TRP A 802 14.67 -14.50 9.02
CA TRP A 802 13.65 -14.84 8.00
C TRP A 802 12.61 -13.71 7.78
N PRO A 803 13.02 -12.47 7.46
CA PRO A 803 12.07 -11.37 7.27
C PRO A 803 11.10 -11.62 6.10
N VAL A 804 9.91 -11.00 6.18
CA VAL A 804 8.80 -11.15 5.21
C VAL A 804 8.70 -10.00 4.19
N ALA A 805 9.45 -8.92 4.42
CA ALA A 805 9.65 -7.76 3.55
C ALA A 805 11.08 -7.23 3.80
N ASP A 806 11.55 -6.27 3.00
CA ASP A 806 12.88 -5.66 3.15
C ASP A 806 13.10 -5.15 4.59
N GLN A 807 14.10 -5.70 5.28
CA GLN A 807 14.30 -5.49 6.72
C GLN A 807 15.78 -5.32 7.06
N GLN A 808 16.11 -4.19 7.68
CA GLN A 808 17.41 -3.98 8.31
C GLN A 808 17.43 -4.55 9.74
N TYR A 809 18.48 -5.28 10.07
CA TYR A 809 18.82 -5.67 11.44
C TYR A 809 20.04 -4.86 11.90
N SER A 810 19.98 -4.34 13.11
CA SER A 810 21.07 -3.64 13.80
C SER A 810 21.58 -4.52 14.94
N VAL A 811 22.89 -4.51 15.19
CA VAL A 811 23.50 -5.01 16.42
C VAL A 811 24.14 -3.85 17.16
N TYR A 812 23.84 -3.71 18.45
CA TYR A 812 24.38 -2.69 19.34
C TYR A 812 25.34 -3.36 20.31
N GLY A 813 26.48 -2.73 20.60
CA GLY A 813 27.51 -3.30 21.46
C GLY A 813 28.19 -2.29 22.39
N VAL A 814 28.76 -2.80 23.47
CA VAL A 814 29.66 -2.07 24.38
C VAL A 814 30.90 -2.91 24.65
N ASP A 815 32.07 -2.30 24.56
CA ASP A 815 33.38 -2.95 24.69
C ASP A 815 33.83 -3.08 26.17
N SER A 816 35.13 -3.26 26.40
CA SER A 816 35.74 -3.30 27.75
C SER A 816 36.23 -1.95 28.28
N LEU A 817 36.38 -0.92 27.43
CA LEU A 817 36.72 0.45 27.81
C LEU A 817 35.49 1.32 28.08
N GLY A 818 34.35 0.96 27.50
CA GLY A 818 33.06 1.66 27.63
C GLY A 818 32.59 2.36 26.35
N CYS A 819 33.34 2.26 25.25
CA CYS A 819 32.93 2.79 23.96
C CYS A 819 31.76 1.95 23.38
N LEU A 820 30.88 2.61 22.63
CA LEU A 820 29.68 2.02 22.05
C LEU A 820 29.80 1.90 20.53
N ASP A 821 29.27 0.81 19.98
CA ASP A 821 29.23 0.56 18.53
C ASP A 821 27.83 0.11 18.08
N THR A 822 27.50 0.34 16.81
CA THR A 822 26.28 -0.13 16.15
C THR A 822 26.56 -0.50 14.70
N ALA A 823 26.46 -1.79 14.37
CA ALA A 823 26.56 -2.28 12.99
C ALA A 823 25.18 -2.66 12.43
N HIS A 824 25.02 -2.58 11.12
CA HIS A 824 23.76 -2.85 10.41
C HIS A 824 23.95 -3.87 9.28
N ILE A 825 22.92 -4.66 9.01
CA ILE A 825 22.80 -5.51 7.82
C ILE A 825 21.38 -5.43 7.26
N SER A 826 21.26 -5.18 5.95
CA SER A 826 19.99 -5.12 5.23
C SER A 826 19.71 -6.46 4.56
N ILE A 827 18.57 -7.06 4.91
CA ILE A 827 18.06 -8.27 4.24
C ILE A 827 16.94 -7.88 3.30
N THR A 828 17.14 -8.16 2.02
CA THR A 828 16.22 -7.77 0.95
C THR A 828 15.36 -8.96 0.53
N VAL A 829 14.04 -8.84 0.64
CA VAL A 829 13.08 -9.92 0.38
C VAL A 829 12.51 -9.74 -1.03
N ARG A 830 13.12 -10.44 -2.00
CA ARG A 830 12.75 -10.32 -3.41
C ARG A 830 11.42 -11.04 -3.71
N PRO A 831 10.64 -10.61 -4.72
CA PRO A 831 9.34 -11.23 -5.02
C PRO A 831 9.42 -12.74 -5.25
N ARG A 832 8.33 -13.46 -4.94
CA ARG A 832 8.23 -14.89 -5.27
C ARG A 832 8.34 -15.10 -6.78
N ALA A 833 8.96 -16.21 -7.15
CA ALA A 833 8.94 -16.68 -8.53
C ALA A 833 7.53 -17.13 -8.91
N VAL A 834 7.07 -16.68 -10.08
CA VAL A 834 5.75 -16.99 -10.65
C VAL A 834 5.95 -17.53 -12.06
N ILE A 835 5.16 -18.55 -12.39
CA ILE A 835 4.86 -19.07 -13.71
C ILE A 835 3.33 -19.14 -13.81
N ASP A 836 2.80 -19.00 -15.02
CA ASP A 836 1.39 -19.11 -15.37
C ASP A 836 1.29 -20.02 -16.60
N MET A 837 1.08 -21.32 -16.40
CA MET A 837 0.89 -22.31 -17.46
C MET A 837 -0.54 -22.86 -17.46
N PRO A 838 -1.13 -23.16 -18.64
CA PRO A 838 -2.39 -23.89 -18.71
C PRO A 838 -2.20 -25.36 -18.32
N ASP A 839 -3.14 -25.92 -17.54
CA ASP A 839 -3.13 -27.33 -17.08
C ASP A 839 -2.80 -28.35 -18.20
N SER A 840 -3.47 -28.19 -19.35
CA SER A 840 -3.34 -29.10 -20.48
C SER A 840 -3.62 -28.43 -21.82
N ILE A 841 -3.00 -28.97 -22.88
CA ILE A 841 -3.28 -28.61 -24.28
C ILE A 841 -3.39 -29.88 -25.13
N THR A 842 -4.07 -29.81 -26.28
CA THR A 842 -4.22 -30.94 -27.20
C THR A 842 -3.62 -30.65 -28.57
N ILE A 843 -2.66 -31.48 -28.99
CA ILE A 843 -2.08 -31.50 -30.33
C ILE A 843 -2.53 -32.74 -31.12
N TYR A 844 -2.65 -32.58 -32.43
CA TYR A 844 -2.99 -33.62 -33.40
C TYR A 844 -1.77 -34.01 -34.25
N PRO A 845 -1.80 -35.13 -35.01
CA PRO A 845 -0.65 -35.62 -35.74
C PRO A 845 -0.08 -34.58 -36.74
N GLY A 846 1.14 -34.11 -36.49
CA GLY A 846 1.83 -33.09 -37.32
C GLY A 846 1.73 -31.66 -36.81
N GLU A 847 1.06 -31.41 -35.67
CA GLU A 847 1.05 -30.10 -34.99
C GLU A 847 2.15 -30.02 -33.92
N SER A 848 2.58 -28.79 -33.60
CA SER A 848 3.32 -28.47 -32.38
C SER A 848 2.59 -27.37 -31.60
N TYR A 849 2.94 -27.22 -30.32
CA TYR A 849 2.50 -26.12 -29.48
C TYR A 849 3.71 -25.27 -29.10
N GLN A 850 3.52 -23.96 -28.91
CA GLN A 850 4.55 -23.05 -28.42
C GLN A 850 4.25 -22.78 -26.96
N MET A 851 5.12 -23.23 -26.04
CA MET A 851 4.97 -22.97 -24.62
C MET A 851 5.26 -21.49 -24.33
N ASP A 852 4.45 -20.89 -23.46
CA ASP A 852 4.66 -19.56 -22.90
C ASP A 852 4.28 -19.63 -21.40
N PRO A 853 5.27 -19.65 -20.49
CA PRO A 853 5.05 -19.78 -19.05
C PRO A 853 4.82 -18.45 -18.33
N GLY A 854 4.84 -17.32 -19.05
CA GLY A 854 4.63 -15.99 -18.49
C GLY A 854 5.43 -15.71 -17.20
N GLY A 855 4.77 -15.06 -16.23
CA GLY A 855 5.30 -14.83 -14.90
C GLY A 855 6.46 -13.82 -14.83
N ASN A 856 7.35 -14.01 -13.85
CA ASN A 856 8.49 -13.11 -13.57
C ASN A 856 9.85 -13.85 -13.57
N CYS A 857 9.89 -15.08 -14.05
CA CYS A 857 11.12 -15.86 -14.16
C CYS A 857 11.98 -15.39 -15.34
N LEU A 858 13.29 -15.62 -15.26
CA LEU A 858 14.28 -15.26 -16.29
C LEU A 858 15.08 -16.46 -16.78
N TYR A 859 15.24 -17.48 -15.93
CA TYR A 859 15.84 -18.76 -16.27
C TYR A 859 14.77 -19.84 -16.21
N TYR A 860 14.75 -20.74 -17.18
CA TYR A 860 13.76 -21.81 -17.29
C TYR A 860 14.45 -23.10 -17.72
N THR A 861 14.10 -24.23 -17.11
CA THR A 861 14.48 -25.56 -17.60
C THR A 861 13.26 -26.48 -17.63
N TRP A 862 13.17 -27.33 -18.66
CA TRP A 862 11.99 -28.15 -18.97
C TRP A 862 12.31 -29.64 -18.97
N PHE A 863 11.45 -30.45 -18.34
CA PHE A 863 11.60 -31.91 -18.29
C PHE A 863 10.27 -32.62 -18.60
N PRO A 864 10.25 -33.67 -19.45
CA PRO A 864 11.37 -34.25 -20.16
C PRO A 864 11.79 -33.40 -21.37
N PRO A 865 13.06 -33.49 -21.83
CA PRO A 865 13.50 -32.80 -23.05
C PRO A 865 12.94 -33.43 -24.35
N LEU A 866 12.27 -34.59 -24.26
CA LEU A 866 11.77 -35.32 -25.41
C LEU A 866 10.68 -34.52 -26.13
N GLY A 867 10.90 -34.21 -27.41
CA GLY A 867 9.92 -33.50 -28.23
C GLY A 867 9.91 -31.98 -28.05
N LEU A 868 10.83 -31.42 -27.25
CA LEU A 868 11.10 -29.98 -27.24
C LEU A 868 12.14 -29.62 -28.33
N ASN A 869 12.12 -28.38 -28.81
CA ASN A 869 13.19 -27.84 -29.67
C ASN A 869 14.46 -27.49 -28.88
N ASN A 870 14.30 -27.03 -27.63
CA ASN A 870 15.35 -26.79 -26.65
C ASN A 870 14.71 -26.91 -25.24
N ALA A 871 15.43 -27.44 -24.25
CA ALA A 871 14.92 -27.62 -22.90
C ALA A 871 15.26 -26.47 -21.94
N ASP A 872 16.15 -25.55 -22.33
CA ASP A 872 16.73 -24.53 -21.43
C ASP A 872 16.40 -23.08 -21.86
N ILE A 873 15.19 -22.87 -22.42
CA ILE A 873 14.66 -21.57 -22.84
C ILE A 873 13.27 -21.32 -22.24
N SER A 874 12.84 -20.06 -22.17
CA SER A 874 11.52 -19.69 -21.64
C SER A 874 10.36 -20.25 -22.48
N ASN A 875 10.47 -20.19 -23.81
CA ASN A 875 9.38 -20.50 -24.74
C ASN A 875 9.74 -21.60 -25.76
N PRO A 876 9.85 -22.88 -25.35
CA PRO A 876 10.12 -23.97 -26.28
C PRO A 876 8.89 -24.37 -27.12
N SER A 877 9.16 -24.86 -28.33
CA SER A 877 8.18 -25.53 -29.18
C SER A 877 8.14 -27.02 -28.83
N VAL A 878 6.95 -27.56 -28.57
CA VAL A 878 6.71 -28.91 -28.06
C VAL A 878 5.89 -29.76 -29.04
N SER A 879 6.35 -30.97 -29.33
CA SER A 879 5.70 -31.95 -30.23
C SER A 879 6.03 -33.41 -29.86
N PRO A 880 5.55 -33.93 -28.70
CA PRO A 880 5.68 -35.33 -28.32
C PRO A 880 4.86 -36.27 -29.23
N LYS A 881 5.16 -37.57 -29.14
CA LYS A 881 4.46 -38.64 -29.88
C LYS A 881 3.40 -39.39 -29.07
N VAL A 882 3.29 -39.09 -27.77
CA VAL A 882 2.34 -39.67 -26.80
C VAL A 882 2.02 -38.61 -25.75
N ASN A 883 0.92 -38.76 -25.01
CA ASN A 883 0.59 -37.88 -23.88
C ASN A 883 1.79 -37.71 -22.95
N THR A 884 2.27 -36.48 -22.80
CA THR A 884 3.50 -36.17 -22.06
C THR A 884 3.26 -34.98 -21.15
N ARG A 885 3.44 -35.17 -19.85
CA ARG A 885 3.55 -34.07 -18.89
C ARG A 885 4.93 -33.45 -19.02
N TYR A 886 4.99 -32.15 -19.24
CA TYR A 886 6.20 -31.35 -19.11
C TYR A 886 6.15 -30.60 -17.80
N ILE A 887 7.26 -30.59 -17.08
CA ILE A 887 7.50 -29.84 -15.85
C ILE A 887 8.45 -28.71 -16.22
N VAL A 888 8.13 -27.49 -15.81
CA VAL A 888 8.98 -26.32 -15.97
C VAL A 888 9.50 -25.88 -14.61
N HIS A 889 10.81 -25.68 -14.50
CA HIS A 889 11.45 -25.07 -13.35
C HIS A 889 11.85 -23.64 -13.71
N GLY A 890 11.13 -22.66 -13.17
CA GLY A 890 11.41 -21.24 -13.36
C GLY A 890 12.31 -20.70 -12.24
N ARG A 891 13.18 -19.75 -12.58
CA ARG A 891 13.99 -19.00 -11.59
C ARG A 891 14.08 -17.52 -11.96
N THR A 892 13.89 -16.64 -10.98
CA THR A 892 14.08 -15.19 -11.11
C THR A 892 15.57 -14.80 -11.12
N GLU A 893 15.88 -13.54 -11.41
CA GLU A 893 17.21 -12.94 -11.22
C GLU A 893 17.74 -13.09 -9.79
N ALA A 894 16.84 -12.99 -8.79
CA ALA A 894 17.15 -13.13 -7.37
C ALA A 894 17.40 -14.58 -6.92
N GLY A 895 17.33 -15.56 -7.83
CA GLY A 895 17.53 -16.97 -7.52
C GLY A 895 16.29 -17.70 -7.01
N CYS A 896 15.18 -17.00 -6.76
CA CYS A 896 13.92 -17.62 -6.32
C CYS A 896 13.39 -18.59 -7.36
N MET A 897 13.06 -19.81 -6.96
CA MET A 897 12.59 -20.88 -7.85
C MET A 897 11.08 -21.15 -7.70
N VAL A 898 10.45 -21.52 -8.81
CA VAL A 898 9.07 -22.03 -8.90
C VAL A 898 9.07 -23.28 -9.78
N THR A 899 8.01 -24.09 -9.69
CA THR A 899 7.84 -25.25 -10.56
C THR A 899 6.38 -25.43 -10.89
N ASP A 900 6.10 -25.67 -12.17
CA ASP A 900 4.75 -25.85 -12.72
C ASP A 900 4.75 -26.97 -13.77
N SER A 901 3.59 -27.37 -14.32
CA SER A 901 3.51 -28.43 -15.33
C SER A 901 2.35 -28.29 -16.32
N LEU A 902 2.61 -28.68 -17.57
CA LEU A 902 1.64 -28.76 -18.66
C LEU A 902 1.48 -30.19 -19.16
N ASP A 903 0.25 -30.70 -19.19
CA ASP A 903 -0.09 -31.96 -19.88
C ASP A 903 -0.32 -31.72 -21.37
N VAL A 904 0.66 -32.12 -22.19
CA VAL A 904 0.51 -32.15 -23.66
C VAL A 904 -0.18 -33.46 -24.05
N ILE A 905 -1.48 -33.38 -24.31
CA ILE A 905 -2.31 -34.48 -24.79
C ILE A 905 -2.09 -34.63 -26.29
N VAL A 906 -1.68 -35.83 -26.73
CA VAL A 906 -1.43 -36.16 -28.13
C VAL A 906 -2.58 -37.01 -28.62
N ASN A 907 -3.38 -36.49 -29.55
CA ASN A 907 -4.37 -37.30 -30.23
C ASN A 907 -3.68 -38.21 -31.26
N ASN A 908 -3.86 -39.52 -31.14
CA ASN A 908 -3.31 -40.51 -32.08
C ASN A 908 -3.96 -40.44 -33.47
N ASP A 909 -5.09 -39.73 -33.61
CA ASP A 909 -5.85 -39.62 -34.84
C ASP A 909 -6.23 -38.17 -35.16
N SER A 910 -6.54 -37.88 -36.42
CA SER A 910 -6.83 -36.52 -36.91
C SER A 910 -8.33 -36.22 -36.90
N TYR A 911 -8.71 -35.09 -36.31
CA TYR A 911 -10.12 -34.69 -36.26
C TYR A 911 -10.56 -34.16 -37.62
N LEU A 912 -11.56 -34.83 -38.22
CA LEU A 912 -12.15 -34.48 -39.51
C LEU A 912 -13.65 -34.19 -39.34
N THR A 913 -14.10 -33.04 -39.83
CA THR A 913 -15.53 -32.71 -39.88
C THR A 913 -15.88 -31.90 -41.13
N MET A 914 -17.18 -31.65 -41.30
CA MET A 914 -17.74 -31.02 -42.50
C MET A 914 -18.88 -30.08 -42.09
N PRO A 915 -18.92 -28.82 -42.58
CA PRO A 915 -20.03 -27.91 -42.35
C PRO A 915 -21.36 -28.44 -42.91
N ASN A 916 -22.47 -28.08 -42.26
CA ASN A 916 -23.83 -28.39 -42.71
C ASN A 916 -24.44 -27.29 -43.62
N ALA A 917 -23.78 -26.13 -43.75
CA ALA A 917 -24.13 -25.08 -44.69
C ALA A 917 -22.90 -24.23 -45.09
N PHE A 918 -22.98 -23.55 -46.22
CA PHE A 918 -21.97 -22.56 -46.66
C PHE A 918 -22.59 -21.48 -47.58
N THR A 919 -21.86 -20.39 -47.81
CA THR A 919 -22.30 -19.27 -48.66
C THR A 919 -21.24 -18.95 -49.72
N PRO A 920 -21.41 -19.41 -50.98
CA PRO A 920 -20.56 -19.07 -52.11
C PRO A 920 -20.09 -17.61 -52.16
N GLY A 921 -18.78 -17.41 -52.33
CA GLY A 921 -18.19 -16.10 -52.67
C GLY A 921 -17.89 -15.13 -51.51
N LYS A 922 -18.18 -15.48 -50.25
CA LYS A 922 -17.74 -14.66 -49.09
C LYS A 922 -16.26 -14.90 -48.74
N ARG A 923 -15.54 -13.86 -48.30
CA ARG A 923 -14.11 -13.97 -47.87
C ARG A 923 -13.89 -14.98 -46.74
N THR A 924 -14.90 -15.20 -45.89
CA THR A 924 -14.95 -16.28 -44.90
C THR A 924 -16.06 -17.27 -45.30
N ASN A 925 -15.75 -18.57 -45.22
CA ASN A 925 -16.65 -19.68 -45.58
C ASN A 925 -17.24 -19.64 -47.01
N GLY A 926 -16.54 -18.98 -47.95
CA GLY A 926 -16.92 -18.86 -49.36
C GLY A 926 -16.87 -20.15 -50.19
N THR A 927 -16.25 -21.20 -49.66
CA THR A 927 -16.15 -22.54 -50.28
C THR A 927 -16.46 -23.62 -49.24
N LEU A 928 -17.20 -24.65 -49.63
CA LEU A 928 -17.41 -25.84 -48.83
C LEU A 928 -16.18 -26.74 -48.88
N LYS A 929 -15.45 -26.81 -47.76
CA LYS A 929 -14.26 -27.66 -47.60
C LYS A 929 -14.29 -28.44 -46.29
N ILE A 930 -13.50 -29.51 -46.24
CA ILE A 930 -13.30 -30.32 -45.04
C ILE A 930 -12.58 -29.47 -43.97
N VAL A 931 -13.07 -29.53 -42.74
CA VAL A 931 -12.40 -28.91 -41.58
C VAL A 931 -11.58 -30.00 -40.89
N ARG A 932 -10.28 -29.75 -40.71
CA ARG A 932 -9.32 -30.72 -40.13
C ARG A 932 -8.46 -30.14 -39.03
N ARG A 933 -8.06 -30.97 -38.07
CA ARG A 933 -6.82 -30.83 -37.27
C ARG A 933 -5.98 -32.10 -37.41
N GLY A 934 -4.67 -31.92 -37.50
CA GLY A 934 -3.72 -32.96 -37.89
C GLY A 934 -3.72 -33.33 -39.39
N ILE A 935 -2.80 -34.23 -39.75
CA ILE A 935 -2.59 -34.75 -41.11
C ILE A 935 -3.70 -35.73 -41.50
N ALA A 936 -4.24 -35.62 -42.71
CA ALA A 936 -5.11 -36.63 -43.30
C ALA A 936 -4.97 -36.65 -44.84
N ASP A 937 -5.12 -37.82 -45.43
CA ASP A 937 -4.96 -38.10 -46.86
C ASP A 937 -6.33 -38.39 -47.49
N LEU A 938 -6.78 -37.52 -48.39
CA LEU A 938 -8.13 -37.56 -48.96
C LEU A 938 -8.19 -38.49 -50.18
N LYS A 939 -9.01 -39.54 -50.11
CA LYS A 939 -9.21 -40.49 -51.22
C LYS A 939 -10.30 -40.02 -52.18
N SER A 940 -11.36 -39.43 -51.63
CA SER A 940 -12.35 -38.64 -52.40
C SER A 940 -13.10 -37.66 -51.49
N PHE A 941 -13.35 -36.45 -51.99
CA PHE A 941 -14.45 -35.60 -51.55
C PHE A 941 -15.29 -35.27 -52.79
N ALA A 942 -16.55 -35.67 -52.79
CA ALA A 942 -17.49 -35.39 -53.87
C ALA A 942 -18.79 -34.76 -53.34
N VAL A 943 -19.39 -33.89 -54.16
CA VAL A 943 -20.70 -33.27 -53.92
C VAL A 943 -21.64 -33.60 -55.07
N TYR A 944 -22.90 -33.87 -54.76
CA TYR A 944 -23.95 -34.27 -55.69
C TYR A 944 -25.17 -33.36 -55.52
N ASN A 945 -25.81 -33.01 -56.63
CA ASN A 945 -27.10 -32.32 -56.60
C ASN A 945 -28.27 -33.28 -56.32
N ARG A 946 -29.47 -32.73 -56.14
CA ARG A 946 -30.71 -33.49 -55.87
C ARG A 946 -31.10 -34.55 -56.91
N TRP A 947 -30.47 -34.57 -58.08
CA TRP A 947 -30.69 -35.57 -59.14
C TRP A 947 -29.62 -36.67 -59.16
N GLY A 948 -28.68 -36.67 -58.20
CA GLY A 948 -27.58 -37.63 -58.13
C GLY A 948 -26.40 -37.31 -59.06
N ALA A 949 -26.44 -36.19 -59.80
CA ALA A 949 -25.32 -35.76 -60.63
C ALA A 949 -24.21 -35.13 -59.77
N LYS A 950 -22.97 -35.59 -59.97
CA LYS A 950 -21.77 -35.13 -59.26
C LYS A 950 -21.37 -33.73 -59.76
N VAL A 951 -21.46 -32.73 -58.89
CA VAL A 951 -21.18 -31.31 -59.17
C VAL A 951 -19.79 -30.85 -58.72
N PHE A 952 -19.13 -31.61 -57.85
CA PHE A 952 -17.75 -31.37 -57.43
C PHE A 952 -17.07 -32.70 -57.09
N GLU A 953 -15.76 -32.79 -57.35
CA GLU A 953 -14.90 -33.89 -56.89
C GLU A 953 -13.46 -33.39 -56.74
N THR A 954 -12.81 -33.73 -55.62
CA THR A 954 -11.37 -33.53 -55.43
C THR A 954 -10.74 -34.66 -54.60
N LYS A 955 -9.40 -34.67 -54.63
CA LYS A 955 -8.50 -35.46 -53.76
C LYS A 955 -7.51 -34.58 -52.99
N ASP A 956 -7.48 -33.26 -53.21
CA ASP A 956 -6.78 -32.36 -52.30
C ASP A 956 -7.73 -31.96 -51.16
N ILE A 957 -7.32 -32.27 -49.93
CA ILE A 957 -8.05 -31.95 -48.69
C ILE A 957 -8.12 -30.45 -48.39
N ASN A 958 -7.32 -29.62 -49.08
CA ASN A 958 -7.32 -28.17 -48.96
C ASN A 958 -8.30 -27.50 -49.94
N GLU A 959 -8.69 -28.18 -51.02
CA GLU A 959 -9.67 -27.70 -51.98
C GLU A 959 -11.11 -27.77 -51.41
N GLY A 960 -12.01 -27.00 -52.03
CA GLY A 960 -13.41 -26.92 -51.62
C GLY A 960 -14.31 -26.44 -52.74
N TRP A 961 -15.58 -26.84 -52.67
CA TRP A 961 -16.58 -26.48 -53.66
C TRP A 961 -17.05 -25.03 -53.48
N ASP A 962 -17.00 -24.23 -54.53
CA ASP A 962 -17.40 -22.82 -54.55
C ASP A 962 -18.90 -22.59 -54.77
N GLY A 963 -19.67 -23.65 -55.07
CA GLY A 963 -21.08 -23.54 -55.44
C GLY A 963 -21.35 -23.32 -56.94
N THR A 964 -20.37 -23.58 -57.81
CA THR A 964 -20.53 -23.63 -59.27
C THR A 964 -20.40 -25.06 -59.81
N TYR A 965 -20.79 -25.28 -61.07
CA TYR A 965 -20.53 -26.54 -61.79
C TYR A 965 -20.47 -26.25 -63.29
N ASN A 966 -19.40 -26.67 -63.97
CA ASN A 966 -19.13 -26.33 -65.38
C ASN A 966 -19.21 -24.82 -65.68
N GLY A 967 -18.84 -23.97 -64.71
CA GLY A 967 -18.96 -22.51 -64.77
C GLY A 967 -20.34 -21.95 -64.36
N GLU A 968 -21.38 -22.78 -64.29
CA GLU A 968 -22.74 -22.36 -63.98
C GLU A 968 -23.02 -22.32 -62.48
N ILE A 969 -23.68 -21.25 -62.04
CA ILE A 969 -24.08 -21.04 -60.64
C ILE A 969 -25.08 -22.12 -60.21
N GLN A 970 -24.73 -22.88 -59.17
CA GLN A 970 -25.64 -23.90 -58.63
C GLN A 970 -26.67 -23.24 -57.68
N PRO A 971 -27.96 -23.63 -57.78
CA PRO A 971 -29.05 -22.99 -57.06
C PRO A 971 -29.00 -23.23 -55.55
N MET A 972 -29.62 -22.33 -54.79
CA MET A 972 -29.85 -22.50 -53.35
C MET A 972 -30.61 -23.81 -53.09
N GLY A 973 -30.17 -24.57 -52.08
CA GLY A 973 -30.82 -25.83 -51.72
C GLY A 973 -29.90 -26.82 -51.02
N VAL A 974 -30.41 -28.03 -50.84
CA VAL A 974 -29.70 -29.13 -50.17
C VAL A 974 -28.96 -29.99 -51.21
N TYR A 975 -27.65 -30.15 -50.99
CA TYR A 975 -26.76 -31.02 -51.76
C TYR A 975 -26.31 -32.18 -50.87
N LEU A 976 -25.96 -33.30 -51.49
CA LEU A 976 -25.39 -34.47 -50.80
C LEU A 976 -23.87 -34.45 -50.95
N TYR A 977 -23.13 -34.83 -49.92
CA TYR A 977 -21.68 -35.01 -49.99
C TYR A 977 -21.26 -36.40 -49.54
N THR A 978 -20.16 -36.87 -50.11
CA THR A 978 -19.43 -38.06 -49.66
C THR A 978 -17.96 -37.70 -49.48
N ILE A 979 -17.42 -38.00 -48.30
CA ILE A 979 -16.00 -37.86 -47.97
C ILE A 979 -15.46 -39.24 -47.61
N GLU A 980 -14.34 -39.61 -48.23
CA GLU A 980 -13.50 -40.72 -47.82
C GLU A 980 -12.05 -40.24 -47.69
N ALA A 981 -11.52 -40.27 -46.48
CA ALA A 981 -10.12 -39.96 -46.16
C ALA A 981 -9.50 -41.08 -45.32
N VAL A 982 -8.17 -41.17 -45.34
CA VAL A 982 -7.39 -42.06 -44.47
C VAL A 982 -6.52 -41.18 -43.57
N THR A 983 -6.55 -41.45 -42.27
CA THR A 983 -5.77 -40.73 -41.27
C THR A 983 -4.48 -41.48 -40.92
N PRO A 984 -3.52 -40.90 -40.16
CA PRO A 984 -2.20 -41.48 -39.92
C PRO A 984 -2.23 -42.78 -39.10
N SER A 985 -3.33 -43.03 -38.39
CA SER A 985 -3.62 -44.29 -37.69
C SER A 985 -3.99 -45.45 -38.63
N GLY A 986 -4.24 -45.16 -39.92
CA GLY A 986 -4.84 -46.07 -40.88
C GLY A 986 -6.37 -46.13 -40.84
N GLN A 987 -7.04 -45.39 -39.95
CA GLN A 987 -8.51 -45.33 -39.95
C GLN A 987 -9.04 -44.69 -41.23
N THR A 988 -10.11 -45.29 -41.78
CA THR A 988 -10.80 -44.76 -42.96
C THR A 988 -12.00 -43.91 -42.52
N PHE A 989 -11.81 -42.59 -42.48
CA PHE A 989 -12.89 -41.64 -42.24
C PHE A 989 -13.84 -41.62 -43.45
N ARG A 990 -15.03 -42.21 -43.29
CA ARG A 990 -16.13 -42.12 -44.26
C ARG A 990 -17.27 -41.30 -43.68
N LYS A 991 -17.55 -40.13 -44.25
CA LYS A 991 -18.69 -39.29 -43.86
C LYS A 991 -19.57 -39.00 -45.08
N GLN A 992 -20.83 -39.40 -44.96
CA GLN A 992 -21.90 -39.03 -45.89
C GLN A 992 -22.81 -38.02 -45.19
N GLY A 993 -23.42 -37.10 -45.94
CA GLY A 993 -24.35 -36.16 -45.34
C GLY A 993 -24.94 -35.19 -46.34
N ASN A 994 -25.74 -34.26 -45.81
CA ASN A 994 -26.34 -33.17 -46.54
C ASN A 994 -25.69 -31.83 -46.16
N VAL A 995 -25.65 -30.90 -47.11
CA VAL A 995 -25.15 -29.54 -46.94
C VAL A 995 -26.09 -28.55 -47.61
N THR A 996 -26.36 -27.43 -46.94
CA THR A 996 -27.21 -26.37 -47.49
C THR A 996 -26.34 -25.31 -48.17
N LEU A 997 -26.49 -25.17 -49.48
CA LEU A 997 -25.93 -24.04 -50.23
C LEU A 997 -26.89 -22.85 -50.04
N ILE A 998 -26.40 -21.79 -49.40
CA ILE A 998 -27.14 -20.54 -49.14
C ILE A 998 -26.56 -19.44 -50.04
N ARG A 999 -27.41 -18.62 -50.67
CA ARG A 999 -27.02 -17.45 -51.48
C ARG A 999 -27.74 -16.21 -50.95
#